data_AF-A0A5X9WA16-F1
#
_entry.id   AF-A0A5X9WA16-F1
#
_cell.length_a   1.000
_cell.length_b   1.000
_cell.length_c   1.000
_cell.angle_alpha   90.00
_cell.angle_beta   90.00
_cell.angle_gamma   90.00
#
_symmetry.space_group_name_H-M   'P 1'
#
loop_
_entity.id
_entity.type
_entity.pdbx_description
1 polymer ?
#
loop_
_entity_poly.entity_id
_entity_poly.type
_entity_poly.pdbx_seq_one_letter_code
_entity_poly.pdbx_strand_id
1 'polypeptide(L)'
;MGADKTNNIMTLSSGVSQPLLADVQYFELYSSSALNRKLKNIVLPGFYCGFEPVPGTGLSVRITSENSEGKGAASVDVNNVQISVQQIEDVTVLVKAGATNIIVLEANFEHGVKTTQVDSASSVSAARIYARTDNTIGQNQIELCRVIVPSGATAVTKEMIVLKYRVNRAVGVEFSNEISSTEERKAATPLAVKTLHDLVDTKAPLDSPHLSGTPTSPTPEPGTNNTQIANAAFVYAAINALINGAPGTMDTLKEIAAAINNDPNFSTTINNALALKAPLASPAFTGTPTAPTASQGTNSTQIANTAFVKAAITALINGAPGTLDTLKEIAAAINNDPNFSTTINNALALKAPLASPALTGVPTAPTAAQGTNNTQIATTAYVRAAISALVGSSPEALDTLNELAAALGNDPNFATTMTNALAGKQPLDATLTALAGLATGANKLPYFTGKDTVAQTDLTSVGRDILAKTSTLAVIQYLGLRELGTSGEKIPLLSTANTWSARQTFNGGITGALIGNADTATKLKTAININGVRFDGSADININTLVSRGRVTALGANAQGTSGIQLYEAYNNGYPSPYGNVLHLKGATAAGEGELFIGWSGSSGDHAPVHIRSRRDTDSANWSEWAQVYTSKDSVPGVNAKGNQDTSGNAATATKLQTACTINGVSFDGSKNIELTAEDLNLEQTVELAAGALQKNQNGADIPNKDKFIQNTGACRAFSGQTDIDGSQGEWSTVAFISWLENNGAFRHPYWMCKGSWSYARNRVITDTGCGNICLAGAVIEVMGTRGAMTIRVTTPSTSSGGGITNAQFTYINHGDAYAPGWRRDYNTKNQQPAFALGQTGRRVANDKAVGWNWNSGVYDADISGASTLILHFNMNAGSCPAVQFRVNYRNGGIFYRSARDGYGFEANWSEFYTTTRKPSAGDVGAYTQAECNSRFITGIRLGGLSSVQTWNGPGWSDRSGYVVTGSVNGNRDELIDITQARPIQYCINGTWYNAGSI
;
A
#
# COMPACT_ATOMS: atom_id res chain seq x y z
N MET A 1 39.59 18.45 101.93
CA MET A 1 38.85 19.55 102.60
C MET A 1 37.55 19.72 101.86
N GLY A 2 36.41 19.77 102.56
CA GLY A 2 35.13 20.10 101.94
C GLY A 2 35.01 21.61 101.77
N ALA A 3 34.37 22.05 100.68
CA ALA A 3 34.01 23.44 100.46
C ALA A 3 32.54 23.51 99.99
N ASP A 4 31.84 24.46 100.59
CA ASP A 4 30.40 24.67 100.60
C ASP A 4 29.77 24.89 99.20
N LYS A 5 28.45 24.67 99.10
CA LYS A 5 27.65 24.79 97.86
C LYS A 5 26.71 26.01 97.85
N THR A 6 27.03 27.05 98.61
CA THR A 6 26.27 28.31 98.62
C THR A 6 27.14 29.51 98.32
N ASN A 7 26.71 30.32 97.33
CA ASN A 7 27.28 31.61 96.90
C ASN A 7 28.60 31.56 96.11
N ASN A 8 28.52 31.10 94.86
CA ASN A 8 29.51 31.43 93.80
C ASN A 8 28.92 32.43 92.78
N ILE A 9 28.33 33.52 93.27
CA ILE A 9 28.32 34.78 92.51
C ILE A 9 29.66 35.43 92.82
N MET A 10 30.63 35.28 91.92
CA MET A 10 31.86 36.04 91.96
C MET A 10 31.54 37.46 91.50
N THR A 11 31.00 38.27 92.40
CA THR A 11 30.85 39.71 92.17
C THR A 11 32.22 40.27 91.83
N LEU A 12 32.37 40.89 90.66
CA LEU A 12 33.62 41.55 90.27
C LEU A 12 33.97 42.58 91.35
N SER A 13 34.99 42.28 92.14
CA SER A 13 35.44 43.15 93.20
C SER A 13 36.24 44.32 92.62
N SER A 14 35.90 45.52 93.05
CA SER A 14 36.56 46.83 92.86
C SER A 14 35.92 47.78 91.83
N GLY A 15 35.86 49.07 92.21
CA GLY A 15 35.26 50.15 91.43
C GLY A 15 36.13 50.63 90.28
N VAL A 16 36.53 49.71 89.40
CA VAL A 16 37.35 49.99 88.22
C VAL A 16 36.43 50.35 87.06
N SER A 17 36.06 51.64 86.96
CA SER A 17 35.39 52.14 85.74
C SER A 17 36.39 52.17 84.59
N GLN A 18 36.03 51.58 83.46
CA GLN A 18 36.82 51.59 82.22
C GLN A 18 35.89 52.01 81.07
N PRO A 19 36.36 52.87 80.13
CA PRO A 19 35.53 53.34 79.03
C PRO A 19 35.24 52.24 77.99
N LEU A 20 35.96 51.11 78.06
CA LEU A 20 35.82 49.94 77.20
C LEU A 20 35.81 48.67 78.06
N LEU A 21 34.95 47.71 77.73
CA LEU A 21 34.92 46.39 78.36
C LEU A 21 35.10 45.29 77.30
N ALA A 22 36.07 44.40 77.51
CA ALA A 22 36.20 43.14 76.79
C ALA A 22 35.39 42.03 77.48
N ASP A 23 34.90 41.07 76.70
CA ASP A 23 34.03 39.98 77.15
C ASP A 23 34.75 38.71 77.67
N VAL A 24 36.10 38.70 77.70
CA VAL A 24 36.89 37.60 78.27
C VAL A 24 37.90 38.14 79.28
N GLN A 25 37.97 37.52 80.47
CA GLN A 25 38.79 37.99 81.59
C GLN A 25 39.50 36.85 82.36
N TYR A 26 40.43 37.22 83.24
CA TYR A 26 41.13 36.29 84.13
C TYR A 26 40.23 35.77 85.27
N PHE A 27 40.43 34.51 85.68
CA PHE A 27 39.60 33.72 86.62
C PHE A 27 38.19 33.31 86.14
N GLU A 28 37.82 33.47 84.86
CA GLU A 28 36.58 32.89 84.35
C GLU A 28 36.61 31.35 84.37
N LEU A 29 35.93 30.74 85.34
CA LEU A 29 36.00 29.30 85.60
C LEU A 29 35.39 28.43 84.48
N TYR A 30 34.43 28.94 83.69
CA TYR A 30 33.77 28.19 82.62
C TYR A 30 33.27 29.05 81.45
N SER A 31 33.39 28.47 80.25
CA SER A 31 32.60 28.72 79.03
C SER A 31 32.83 29.97 78.15
N SER A 32 33.22 31.15 78.66
CA SER A 32 33.43 32.35 77.82
C SER A 32 34.47 32.11 76.71
N SER A 33 35.67 31.65 77.07
CA SER A 33 36.75 31.29 76.14
C SER A 33 36.46 30.07 75.24
N ALA A 34 35.38 29.33 75.52
CA ALA A 34 34.90 28.24 74.66
C ALA A 34 33.82 28.74 73.69
N LEU A 35 32.93 29.63 74.15
CA LEU A 35 31.95 30.33 73.34
C LEU A 35 32.64 31.23 72.33
N ASN A 36 33.62 32.03 72.75
CA ASN A 36 34.38 32.95 71.90
C ASN A 36 35.38 32.23 70.97
N ARG A 37 35.69 30.96 71.23
CA ARG A 37 36.29 30.04 70.25
C ARG A 37 35.28 29.50 69.23
N LYS A 38 34.03 29.27 69.62
CA LYS A 38 32.94 28.89 68.71
C LYS A 38 32.49 30.07 67.84
N LEU A 39 32.58 31.30 68.33
CA LEU A 39 32.29 32.52 67.56
C LEU A 39 33.41 32.88 66.58
N LYS A 40 34.60 32.29 66.70
CA LYS A 40 35.69 32.41 65.72
C LYS A 40 35.18 31.98 64.33
N ASN A 41 35.40 32.82 63.33
CA ASN A 41 34.89 32.67 61.95
C ASN A 41 33.36 32.70 61.79
N ILE A 42 32.57 32.84 62.86
CA ILE A 42 31.11 33.09 62.81
C ILE A 42 30.83 34.58 62.97
N VAL A 43 31.47 35.23 63.94
CA VAL A 43 31.46 36.69 64.14
C VAL A 43 32.76 37.23 63.57
N LEU A 44 32.68 38.06 62.52
CA LEU A 44 33.85 38.63 61.87
C LEU A 44 34.35 39.87 62.62
N PRO A 45 35.66 40.14 62.65
CA PRO A 45 36.17 41.37 63.22
C PRO A 45 35.63 42.61 62.49
N GLY A 46 35.38 43.68 63.27
CA GLY A 46 34.77 44.93 62.84
C GLY A 46 33.84 45.57 63.89
N PHE A 47 33.23 46.69 63.52
CA PHE A 47 32.33 47.49 64.36
C PHE A 47 30.87 47.25 63.97
N TYR A 48 30.02 46.92 64.93
CA TYR A 48 28.61 46.62 64.72
C TYR A 48 27.69 47.79 65.06
N CYS A 49 28.06 48.61 66.06
CA CYS A 49 27.45 49.90 66.39
C CYS A 49 28.41 50.78 67.21
N GLY A 50 28.11 52.07 67.39
CA GLY A 50 28.92 53.02 68.18
C GLY A 50 30.35 53.16 67.64
N PHE A 51 31.35 53.43 68.50
CA PHE A 51 32.77 53.60 68.13
C PHE A 51 33.02 54.60 66.97
N GLU A 52 32.31 55.71 66.97
CA GLU A 52 32.37 56.76 65.95
C GLU A 52 33.47 57.79 66.28
N PRO A 53 34.44 58.05 65.38
CA PRO A 53 35.43 59.09 65.59
C PRO A 53 34.89 60.46 65.20
N VAL A 54 34.79 61.36 66.17
CA VAL A 54 34.46 62.78 65.97
C VAL A 54 35.61 63.68 66.43
N PRO A 55 35.73 64.91 65.90
CA PRO A 55 36.73 65.87 66.40
C PRO A 55 36.63 66.07 67.92
N GLY A 56 37.76 65.95 68.61
CA GLY A 56 37.87 66.25 70.04
C GLY A 56 38.33 67.68 70.31
N THR A 57 38.66 67.99 71.56
CA THR A 57 39.25 69.27 71.94
C THR A 57 40.74 69.31 71.57
N GLY A 58 41.17 70.34 70.84
CA GLY A 58 42.56 70.46 70.38
C GLY A 58 42.97 69.32 69.44
N LEU A 59 44.24 68.91 69.51
CA LEU A 59 44.77 67.77 68.74
C LEU A 59 44.33 66.42 69.32
N SER A 60 43.02 66.17 69.33
CA SER A 60 42.43 64.91 69.75
C SER A 60 41.23 64.49 68.90
N VAL A 61 40.93 63.20 68.93
CA VAL A 61 39.71 62.61 68.38
C VAL A 61 38.94 61.95 69.52
N ARG A 62 37.66 62.28 69.65
CA ARG A 62 36.74 61.67 70.60
C ARG A 62 36.06 60.50 69.91
N ILE A 63 36.23 59.29 70.43
CA ILE A 63 35.49 58.12 69.96
C ILE A 63 34.22 58.01 70.80
N THR A 64 33.06 58.02 70.16
CA THR A 64 31.76 58.09 70.84
C THR A 64 30.75 57.05 70.33
N SER A 65 29.72 56.80 71.13
CA SER A 65 28.51 56.05 70.71
C SER A 65 27.25 56.93 70.66
N GLU A 66 27.37 58.25 70.86
CA GLU A 66 26.23 59.19 70.99
C GLU A 66 25.25 59.20 69.80
N ASN A 67 25.69 58.84 68.57
CA ASN A 67 24.84 58.85 67.37
C ASN A 67 24.40 57.45 66.89
N SER A 68 24.60 56.41 67.70
CA SER A 68 24.29 55.02 67.36
C SER A 68 23.13 54.45 68.20
N GLU A 69 22.43 53.44 67.67
CA GLU A 69 21.37 52.71 68.41
C GLU A 69 21.96 51.83 69.53
N GLY A 70 22.37 52.47 70.63
CA GLY A 70 22.90 51.82 71.82
C GLY A 70 24.41 51.98 72.02
N LYS A 71 24.91 51.40 73.12
CA LYS A 71 26.33 51.40 73.45
C LYS A 71 27.13 50.62 72.39
N GLY A 72 28.23 51.20 71.94
CA GLY A 72 29.01 50.67 70.82
C GLY A 72 29.48 49.24 71.05
N ALA A 73 29.45 48.44 69.98
CA ALA A 73 29.87 47.04 69.98
C ALA A 73 30.84 46.80 68.83
N ALA A 74 31.98 46.19 69.15
CA ALA A 74 33.00 45.77 68.20
C ALA A 74 33.39 44.33 68.46
N SER A 75 33.93 43.66 67.45
CA SER A 75 34.55 42.36 67.58
C SER A 75 35.99 42.41 67.06
N VAL A 76 36.91 41.84 67.82
CA VAL A 76 38.35 41.84 67.56
C VAL A 76 38.84 40.40 67.51
N ASP A 77 39.55 40.07 66.43
CA ASP A 77 40.28 38.81 66.32
C ASP A 77 41.45 38.84 67.31
N VAL A 78 41.58 37.83 68.19
CA VAL A 78 42.76 37.71 69.07
C VAL A 78 43.22 36.26 69.08
N ASN A 79 44.16 35.93 68.19
CA ASN A 79 44.73 34.59 68.03
C ASN A 79 43.65 33.53 67.78
N ASN A 80 43.41 32.64 68.76
CA ASN A 80 42.43 31.55 68.67
C ASN A 80 41.04 31.91 69.23
N VAL A 81 40.82 33.14 69.70
CA VAL A 81 39.51 33.61 70.19
C VAL A 81 39.02 34.82 69.38
N GLN A 82 37.70 35.03 69.42
CA GLN A 82 37.05 36.24 68.92
C GLN A 82 36.54 37.02 70.14
N ILE A 83 37.07 38.21 70.41
CA ILE A 83 36.73 39.02 71.59
C ILE A 83 35.68 40.06 71.21
N SER A 84 34.64 40.21 72.00
CA SER A 84 33.68 41.31 71.88
C SER A 84 34.14 42.46 72.79
N VAL A 85 34.15 43.68 72.26
CA VAL A 85 34.44 44.90 73.03
C VAL A 85 33.22 45.81 72.99
N GLN A 86 32.73 46.19 74.17
CA GLN A 86 31.68 47.18 74.33
C GLN A 86 32.28 48.54 74.72
N GLN A 87 31.82 49.60 74.07
CA GLN A 87 32.09 50.98 74.48
C GLN A 87 31.12 51.38 75.60
N ILE A 88 31.66 51.74 76.77
CA ILE A 88 30.89 52.17 77.94
C ILE A 88 30.83 53.70 78.04
N GLU A 89 31.94 54.37 77.73
CA GLU A 89 32.10 55.83 77.76
C GLU A 89 32.88 56.32 76.54
N ASP A 90 32.92 57.63 76.32
CA ASP A 90 33.72 58.24 75.25
C ASP A 90 35.22 58.09 75.51
N VAL A 91 36.00 57.80 74.45
CA VAL A 91 37.46 57.70 74.54
C VAL A 91 38.12 58.83 73.76
N THR A 92 38.80 59.74 74.46
CA THR A 92 39.57 60.82 73.82
C THR A 92 41.00 60.35 73.53
N VAL A 93 41.38 60.40 72.25
CA VAL A 93 42.68 59.95 71.76
C VAL A 93 43.47 61.14 71.23
N LEU A 94 44.66 61.39 71.79
CA LEU A 94 45.56 62.45 71.31
C LEU A 94 46.21 62.06 69.97
N VAL A 95 46.38 63.02 69.07
CA VAL A 95 47.00 62.83 67.75
C VAL A 95 48.16 63.81 67.51
N LYS A 96 49.14 63.38 66.72
CA LYS A 96 50.35 64.16 66.42
C LYS A 96 50.17 64.97 65.12
N ALA A 97 50.48 66.27 65.18
CA ALA A 97 50.51 67.13 64.00
C ALA A 97 51.68 66.78 63.05
N GLY A 98 51.47 67.01 61.74
CA GLY A 98 52.43 66.65 60.70
C GLY A 98 52.55 65.15 60.42
N ALA A 99 51.55 64.35 60.82
CA ALA A 99 51.55 62.89 60.69
C ALA A 99 50.17 62.32 60.33
N THR A 100 50.17 61.11 59.76
CA THR A 100 48.97 60.26 59.70
C THR A 100 48.91 59.45 60.97
N ASN A 101 47.87 59.67 61.77
CA ASN A 101 47.65 58.96 63.02
C ASN A 101 46.59 57.88 62.78
N ILE A 102 46.97 56.62 62.84
CA ILE A 102 46.03 55.50 62.77
C ILE A 102 45.43 55.30 64.16
N ILE A 103 44.11 55.38 64.27
CA ILE A 103 43.38 55.09 65.51
C ILE A 103 42.96 53.63 65.46
N VAL A 104 43.43 52.84 66.42
CA VAL A 104 43.14 51.40 66.49
C VAL A 104 42.37 51.09 67.76
N LEU A 105 41.41 50.17 67.67
CA LEU A 105 40.88 49.45 68.83
C LEU A 105 41.70 48.16 68.98
N GLU A 106 42.31 47.99 70.14
CA GLU A 106 43.01 46.77 70.55
C GLU A 106 42.20 46.05 71.62
N ALA A 107 42.16 44.71 71.56
CA ALA A 107 41.70 43.85 72.64
C ALA A 107 42.77 42.80 72.95
N ASN A 108 42.97 42.44 74.22
CA ASN A 108 44.00 41.48 74.62
C ASN A 108 43.42 40.37 75.50
N PHE A 109 43.78 39.13 75.19
CA PHE A 109 43.50 37.97 76.03
C PHE A 109 44.67 36.99 76.00
N GLU A 110 45.13 36.61 77.19
CA GLU A 110 46.08 35.52 77.39
C GLU A 110 45.66 34.70 78.61
N HIS A 111 45.55 33.38 78.45
CA HIS A 111 45.10 32.51 79.52
C HIS A 111 46.15 32.43 80.63
N GLY A 112 45.85 33.03 81.77
CA GLY A 112 46.78 33.12 82.92
C GLY A 112 47.12 34.55 83.32
N VAL A 113 46.74 35.56 82.53
CA VAL A 113 47.17 36.95 82.71
C VAL A 113 46.00 37.84 83.12
N LYS A 114 46.14 38.57 84.25
CA LYS A 114 45.22 39.63 84.67
C LYS A 114 45.32 40.83 83.72
N THR A 115 44.18 41.32 83.23
CA THR A 115 44.08 42.56 82.45
C THR A 115 43.64 43.74 83.33
N THR A 116 43.74 44.98 82.82
CA THR A 116 43.32 46.23 83.52
C THR A 116 41.87 46.22 84.01
N GLN A 117 41.02 45.39 83.40
CA GLN A 117 39.60 45.22 83.74
C GLN A 117 39.38 44.30 84.96
N VAL A 118 40.37 43.46 85.29
CA VAL A 118 40.40 42.59 86.48
C VAL A 118 41.26 43.19 87.60
N ASP A 119 42.31 43.92 87.22
CA ASP A 119 43.30 44.49 88.14
C ASP A 119 43.85 45.78 87.52
N SER A 120 43.48 46.94 88.08
CA SER A 120 43.86 48.25 87.54
C SER A 120 45.36 48.54 87.60
N ALA A 121 46.15 47.73 88.33
CA ALA A 121 47.60 47.80 88.34
C ALA A 121 48.27 46.94 87.24
N SER A 122 47.49 46.19 86.45
CA SER A 122 48.02 45.40 85.33
C SER A 122 48.57 46.29 84.21
N SER A 123 49.69 45.87 83.64
CA SER A 123 50.27 46.45 82.42
C SER A 123 49.56 46.05 81.12
N VAL A 124 48.61 45.10 81.18
CA VAL A 124 47.92 44.55 80.00
C VAL A 124 46.49 45.09 79.93
N SER A 125 46.22 45.98 78.98
CA SER A 125 44.87 46.54 78.78
C SER A 125 43.92 45.49 78.21
N ALA A 126 42.75 45.27 78.84
CA ALA A 126 41.74 44.33 78.33
C ALA A 126 41.21 44.73 76.94
N ALA A 127 40.83 46.00 76.82
CA ALA A 127 40.65 46.70 75.56
C ALA A 127 41.15 48.14 75.70
N ARG A 128 41.65 48.74 74.62
CA ARG A 128 42.07 50.15 74.57
C ARG A 128 41.95 50.71 73.16
N ILE A 129 41.71 52.02 73.06
CA ILE A 129 41.84 52.76 71.79
C ILE A 129 43.00 53.73 71.94
N TYR A 130 43.88 53.77 70.95
CA TYR A 130 45.01 54.69 70.92
C TYR A 130 45.43 55.05 69.50
N ALA A 131 46.22 56.13 69.36
CA ALA A 131 46.81 56.58 68.11
C ALA A 131 48.21 55.99 67.93
N ARG A 132 48.52 55.57 66.70
CA ARG A 132 49.86 55.15 66.27
C ARG A 132 50.22 55.78 64.93
N THR A 133 51.52 55.90 64.62
CA THR A 133 52.01 56.57 63.39
C THR A 133 52.78 55.64 62.45
N ASP A 134 52.90 54.37 62.80
CA ASP A 134 53.40 53.30 61.94
C ASP A 134 52.25 52.61 61.20
N ASN A 135 52.49 52.19 59.96
CA ASN A 135 51.46 51.70 59.04
C ASN A 135 51.06 50.23 59.25
N THR A 136 51.29 49.65 60.43
CA THR A 136 51.02 48.25 60.75
C THR A 136 49.88 48.11 61.75
N ILE A 137 48.98 47.15 61.50
CA ILE A 137 47.89 46.78 62.42
C ILE A 137 48.29 45.46 63.08
N GLY A 138 48.18 45.38 64.41
CA GLY A 138 48.45 44.15 65.16
C GLY A 138 47.39 43.08 64.91
N GLN A 139 47.74 41.81 65.11
CA GLN A 139 46.78 40.68 64.96
C GLN A 139 45.59 40.78 65.92
N ASN A 140 45.77 41.51 67.03
CA ASN A 140 44.84 41.79 68.12
C ASN A 140 44.15 43.17 67.99
N GLN A 141 44.13 43.76 66.78
CA GLN A 141 43.70 45.15 66.55
C GLN A 141 42.77 45.27 65.34
N ILE A 142 41.85 46.24 65.38
CA ILE A 142 41.06 46.68 64.23
C ILE A 142 41.21 48.20 64.02
N GLU A 143 41.33 48.62 62.76
CA GLU A 143 41.50 50.03 62.41
C GLU A 143 40.15 50.76 62.47
N LEU A 144 40.08 51.83 63.27
CA LEU A 144 38.87 52.63 63.50
C LEU A 144 38.81 53.81 62.53
N CYS A 145 39.92 54.54 62.36
CA CYS A 145 40.09 55.57 61.33
C CYS A 145 41.57 55.95 61.17
N ARG A 146 41.88 56.77 60.15
CA ARG A 146 43.13 57.55 60.11
C ARG A 146 42.84 59.03 60.28
N VAL A 147 43.68 59.73 61.03
CA VAL A 147 43.58 61.17 61.26
C VAL A 147 44.81 61.82 60.62
N ILE A 148 44.61 62.43 59.46
CA ILE A 148 45.67 63.07 58.68
C ILE A 148 45.77 64.52 59.17
N VAL A 149 46.73 64.78 60.06
CA VAL A 149 46.87 66.10 60.71
C VAL A 149 47.99 66.88 60.01
N PRO A 150 47.69 68.02 59.34
CA PRO A 150 48.71 68.87 58.72
C PRO A 150 49.76 69.37 59.71
N SER A 151 50.94 69.74 59.21
CA SER A 151 51.94 70.41 60.03
C SER A 151 51.41 71.78 60.50
N GLY A 152 51.56 72.10 61.79
CA GLY A 152 51.07 73.36 62.37
C GLY A 152 49.59 73.40 62.74
N ALA A 153 48.80 72.34 62.50
CA ALA A 153 47.43 72.27 62.98
C ALA A 153 47.37 72.24 64.52
N THR A 154 46.41 72.95 65.11
CA THR A 154 46.19 73.03 66.57
C THR A 154 44.94 72.30 67.05
N ALA A 155 44.06 71.90 66.12
CA ALA A 155 42.88 71.08 66.37
C ALA A 155 42.61 70.11 65.23
N VAL A 156 41.92 69.00 65.52
CA VAL A 156 41.40 68.09 64.48
C VAL A 156 40.10 68.65 63.91
N THR A 157 39.92 68.57 62.59
CA THR A 157 38.62 68.84 61.93
C THR A 157 38.00 67.56 61.39
N LYS A 158 36.73 67.59 61.00
CA LYS A 158 36.01 66.41 60.50
C LYS A 158 36.64 65.84 59.22
N GLU A 159 37.19 66.71 58.38
CA GLU A 159 37.85 66.41 57.11
C GLU A 159 39.20 65.70 57.29
N MET A 160 39.83 65.88 58.46
CA MET A 160 41.07 65.16 58.81
C MET A 160 40.81 63.68 59.16
N ILE A 161 39.57 63.31 59.50
CA ILE A 161 39.19 61.96 59.93
C ILE A 161 38.75 61.13 58.70
N VAL A 162 39.58 60.15 58.35
CA VAL A 162 39.40 59.26 57.20
C VAL A 162 38.81 57.91 57.66
N LEU A 163 37.52 57.72 57.39
CA LEU A 163 36.74 56.55 57.82
C LEU A 163 36.82 55.33 56.89
N LYS A 164 37.40 55.42 55.70
CA LYS A 164 37.35 54.33 54.68
C LYS A 164 38.03 53.02 55.09
N TYR A 165 38.82 53.04 56.16
CA TYR A 165 39.51 51.87 56.71
C TYR A 165 38.71 51.18 57.83
N ARG A 166 37.62 51.81 58.29
CA ARG A 166 36.74 51.27 59.32
C ARG A 166 35.89 50.13 58.77
N VAL A 167 36.01 48.96 59.39
CA VAL A 167 35.23 47.78 58.99
C VAL A 167 33.90 47.74 59.72
N ASN A 168 32.87 48.33 59.14
CA ASN A 168 31.49 48.25 59.66
C ASN A 168 30.88 46.87 59.36
N ARG A 169 30.06 46.34 60.26
CA ARG A 169 29.41 45.02 60.15
C ARG A 169 27.92 45.10 60.54
N ALA A 170 27.04 44.56 59.72
CA ALA A 170 25.64 44.32 60.10
C ALA A 170 25.48 42.96 60.82
N VAL A 171 24.48 42.85 61.69
CA VAL A 171 24.08 41.60 62.35
C VAL A 171 22.98 40.93 61.54
N GLY A 172 23.19 39.68 61.12
CA GLY A 172 22.18 38.85 60.45
C GLY A 172 22.50 38.46 59.00
N VAL A 173 21.47 37.95 58.32
CA VAL A 173 21.45 37.58 56.90
C VAL A 173 20.48 38.52 56.19
N GLU A 174 20.93 39.16 55.12
CA GLU A 174 20.09 40.03 54.29
C GLU A 174 19.34 39.19 53.24
N PHE A 175 18.08 39.52 52.96
CA PHE A 175 17.31 38.86 51.91
C PHE A 175 17.42 39.65 50.60
N SER A 176 17.92 39.02 49.54
CA SER A 176 18.11 39.64 48.22
C SER A 176 17.23 39.02 47.14
N ASN A 177 16.73 39.88 46.25
CA ASN A 177 16.04 39.47 45.01
C ASN A 177 17.02 39.20 43.85
N GLU A 178 18.32 39.42 44.05
CA GLU A 178 19.35 39.21 43.02
C GLU A 178 19.63 37.73 42.76
N ILE A 179 19.55 37.31 41.49
CA ILE A 179 19.88 35.93 41.06
C ILE A 179 21.38 35.70 40.79
N SER A 180 22.22 36.73 41.00
CA SER A 180 23.65 36.74 40.66
C SER A 180 24.54 37.13 41.84
N SER A 181 24.01 37.15 43.07
CA SER A 181 24.78 37.53 44.25
C SER A 181 25.78 36.44 44.63
N THR A 182 27.01 36.83 44.98
CA THR A 182 28.08 35.95 45.47
C THR A 182 28.43 36.18 46.94
N GLU A 183 27.62 36.96 47.65
CA GLU A 183 27.82 37.29 49.07
C GLU A 183 27.19 36.25 49.99
N GLU A 184 27.98 35.59 50.83
CA GLU A 184 27.53 34.53 51.76
C GLU A 184 26.50 34.99 52.80
N ARG A 185 26.34 36.31 53.01
CA ARG A 185 25.32 36.89 53.91
C ARG A 185 24.06 37.39 53.20
N LYS A 186 23.92 37.16 51.89
CA LYS A 186 22.68 37.45 51.13
C LYS A 186 21.94 36.16 50.80
N ALA A 187 20.87 35.88 51.52
CA ALA A 187 19.96 34.78 51.18
C ALA A 187 19.03 35.16 50.03
N ALA A 188 18.87 34.27 49.06
CA ALA A 188 17.90 34.44 47.98
C ALA A 188 16.47 34.44 48.53
N THR A 189 15.65 35.42 48.13
CA THR A 189 14.21 35.40 48.40
C THR A 189 13.50 34.35 47.53
N PRO A 190 12.26 33.95 47.89
CA PRO A 190 11.41 33.18 46.99
C PRO A 190 11.21 33.85 45.62
N LEU A 191 11.29 35.19 45.54
CA LEU A 191 11.22 35.93 44.27
C LEU A 191 12.50 35.76 43.43
N ALA A 192 13.70 35.77 44.04
CA ALA A 192 14.95 35.43 43.35
C ALA A 192 14.90 33.99 42.80
N VAL A 193 14.48 33.04 43.63
CA VAL A 193 14.35 31.62 43.23
C VAL A 193 13.33 31.45 42.09
N LYS A 194 12.16 32.11 42.17
CA LYS A 194 11.18 32.10 41.07
C LYS A 194 11.74 32.75 39.80
N THR A 195 12.40 33.89 39.90
CA THR A 195 12.99 34.60 38.75
C THR A 195 14.06 33.75 38.06
N LEU A 196 14.85 32.99 38.82
CA LEU A 196 15.79 32.01 38.29
C LEU A 196 15.07 30.84 37.59
N HIS A 197 13.98 30.33 38.18
CA HIS A 197 13.17 29.25 37.59
C HIS A 197 12.52 29.69 36.26
N ASP A 198 11.86 30.84 36.25
CA ASP A 198 11.28 31.46 35.05
C ASP A 198 12.36 31.65 33.97
N LEU A 199 13.57 32.09 34.35
CA LEU A 199 14.69 32.25 33.43
C LEU A 199 15.19 30.90 32.86
N VAL A 200 15.23 29.84 33.67
CA VAL A 200 15.56 28.47 33.22
C VAL A 200 14.50 27.97 32.23
N ASP A 201 13.22 28.24 32.49
CA ASP A 201 12.12 27.85 31.60
C ASP A 201 12.18 28.53 30.23
N THR A 202 12.66 29.79 30.14
CA THR A 202 12.90 30.45 28.85
C THR A 202 14.06 29.87 28.03
N LYS A 203 14.87 28.94 28.57
CA LYS A 203 15.97 28.30 27.83
C LYS A 203 15.48 27.10 27.03
N ALA A 204 15.97 26.99 25.80
CA ALA A 204 15.69 25.86 24.91
C ALA A 204 16.21 24.54 25.50
N PRO A 205 15.46 23.43 25.35
CA PRO A 205 15.95 22.11 25.75
C PRO A 205 17.13 21.68 24.85
N LEU A 206 17.99 20.81 25.38
CA LEU A 206 19.12 20.23 24.65
C LEU A 206 18.64 19.22 23.59
N ASP A 207 17.61 18.44 23.93
CA ASP A 207 16.91 17.51 23.04
C ASP A 207 15.75 18.21 22.34
N SER A 208 15.72 18.09 21.01
CA SER A 208 14.64 18.53 20.12
C SER A 208 14.18 19.99 20.36
N PRO A 209 15.09 20.98 20.45
CA PRO A 209 14.73 22.38 20.64
C PRO A 209 13.86 22.90 19.49
N HIS A 210 12.76 23.54 19.87
CA HIS A 210 11.92 24.29 18.95
C HIS A 210 12.39 25.75 18.87
N LEU A 211 13.35 26.01 17.99
CA LEU A 211 13.84 27.36 17.71
C LEU A 211 12.73 28.19 17.03
N SER A 212 12.58 29.44 17.45
CA SER A 212 11.57 30.38 16.94
C SER A 212 12.22 31.69 16.45
N GLY A 213 11.47 32.49 15.69
CA GLY A 213 12.01 33.71 15.06
C GLY A 213 12.94 33.39 13.88
N THR A 214 14.05 34.12 13.75
CA THR A 214 15.01 33.98 12.65
C THR A 214 16.35 33.45 13.19
N PRO A 215 16.45 32.18 13.61
CA PRO A 215 17.66 31.65 14.22
C PRO A 215 18.81 31.61 13.22
N THR A 216 19.98 32.08 13.64
CA THR A 216 21.20 32.15 12.81
C THR A 216 22.32 31.26 13.37
N SER A 217 23.24 30.86 12.50
CA SER A 217 24.53 30.28 12.87
C SER A 217 25.67 30.97 12.11
N PRO A 218 26.90 31.00 12.64
CA PRO A 218 28.07 31.39 11.86
C PRO A 218 28.20 30.52 10.61
N THR A 219 28.48 31.12 9.45
CA THR A 219 28.66 30.41 8.19
C THR A 219 29.91 29.54 8.26
N PRO A 220 29.81 28.21 8.08
CA PRO A 220 30.98 27.35 7.97
C PRO A 220 31.82 27.71 6.73
N GLU A 221 33.13 27.46 6.79
CA GLU A 221 34.02 27.68 5.65
C GLU A 221 33.69 26.72 4.49
N PRO A 222 33.88 27.12 3.22
CA PRO A 222 33.64 26.25 2.07
C PRO A 222 34.37 24.90 2.18
N GLY A 223 33.66 23.80 1.93
CA GLY A 223 34.19 22.44 2.07
C GLY A 223 34.07 21.84 3.48
N THR A 224 33.56 22.57 4.47
CA THR A 224 33.27 22.01 5.81
C THR A 224 32.28 20.85 5.72
N ASN A 225 32.65 19.68 6.25
CA ASN A 225 31.87 18.43 6.22
C ASN A 225 31.69 17.80 7.62
N ASN A 226 31.84 18.61 8.68
CA ASN A 226 31.74 18.20 10.08
C ASN A 226 30.34 18.47 10.67
N THR A 227 30.21 18.44 12.00
CA THR A 227 28.94 18.60 12.73
C THR A 227 28.47 20.05 12.92
N GLN A 228 29.05 21.04 12.23
CA GLN A 228 28.60 22.44 12.31
C GLN A 228 27.22 22.63 11.65
N ILE A 229 26.40 23.52 12.23
CA ILE A 229 25.06 23.83 11.70
C ILE A 229 25.18 24.62 10.38
N ALA A 230 24.78 23.98 9.28
CA ALA A 230 24.66 24.62 7.98
C ALA A 230 23.60 25.75 8.01
N ASN A 231 23.97 26.92 7.51
CA ASN A 231 23.07 28.04 7.29
C ASN A 231 22.78 28.24 5.79
N ALA A 232 21.84 29.12 5.49
CA ALA A 232 21.36 29.37 4.14
C ALA A 232 22.47 29.90 3.23
N ALA A 233 23.38 30.74 3.73
CA ALA A 233 24.58 31.20 3.04
C ALA A 233 25.51 30.05 2.62
N PHE A 234 25.80 29.11 3.53
CA PHE A 234 26.64 27.94 3.25
C PHE A 234 26.04 27.02 2.19
N VAL A 235 24.73 26.72 2.32
CA VAL A 235 24.01 25.89 1.33
C VAL A 235 23.97 26.58 -0.03
N TYR A 236 23.73 27.89 -0.06
CA TYR A 236 23.73 28.68 -1.29
C TYR A 236 25.11 28.72 -1.97
N ALA A 237 26.19 28.86 -1.18
CA ALA A 237 27.56 28.81 -1.69
C ALA A 237 27.91 27.42 -2.24
N ALA A 238 27.53 26.34 -1.55
CA ALA A 238 27.75 24.97 -2.01
C ALA A 238 26.99 24.64 -3.31
N ILE A 239 25.74 25.09 -3.44
CA ILE A 239 24.95 24.93 -4.66
C ILE A 239 25.56 25.74 -5.82
N ASN A 240 25.97 26.99 -5.60
CA ASN A 240 26.62 27.78 -6.64
C ASN A 240 28.00 27.22 -7.06
N ALA A 241 28.74 26.62 -6.13
CA ALA A 241 29.98 25.92 -6.46
C ALA A 241 29.72 24.67 -7.33
N LEU A 242 28.62 23.94 -7.08
CA LEU A 242 28.19 22.82 -7.92
C LEU A 242 27.74 23.27 -9.32
N ILE A 243 26.94 24.35 -9.41
CA ILE A 243 26.51 24.93 -10.70
C ILE A 243 27.72 25.39 -11.53
N ASN A 244 28.63 26.18 -10.94
CA ASN A 244 29.80 26.73 -11.62
C ASN A 244 30.90 25.68 -11.88
N GLY A 245 30.85 24.55 -11.17
CA GLY A 245 31.78 23.43 -11.33
C GLY A 245 31.34 22.38 -12.36
N ALA A 246 30.11 22.44 -12.88
CA ALA A 246 29.61 21.49 -13.86
C ALA A 246 30.24 21.75 -15.25
N PRO A 247 31.02 20.81 -15.82
CA PRO A 247 31.53 20.95 -17.19
C PRO A 247 30.38 20.78 -18.19
N GLY A 248 30.37 21.61 -19.24
CA GLY A 248 29.26 21.67 -20.22
C GLY A 248 29.00 20.42 -21.07
N THR A 249 29.74 19.33 -20.85
CA THR A 249 29.52 18.00 -21.43
C THR A 249 29.93 16.93 -20.41
N MET A 250 28.98 16.08 -20.00
CA MET A 250 29.21 15.08 -18.95
C MET A 250 29.51 13.70 -19.55
N ASP A 251 30.77 13.24 -19.40
CA ASP A 251 31.26 11.94 -19.86
C ASP A 251 31.14 10.90 -18.75
N THR A 252 30.07 10.08 -18.82
CA THR A 252 29.62 9.20 -17.74
C THR A 252 30.59 8.09 -17.34
N LEU A 253 31.56 7.76 -18.19
CA LEU A 253 32.58 6.74 -17.87
C LEU A 253 33.59 7.24 -16.81
N LYS A 254 33.78 8.56 -16.70
CA LYS A 254 34.74 9.17 -15.78
C LYS A 254 34.24 9.23 -14.34
N GLU A 255 32.92 9.37 -14.16
CA GLU A 255 32.28 9.43 -12.85
C GLU A 255 32.23 8.07 -12.15
N ILE A 256 32.00 6.97 -12.90
CA ILE A 256 32.05 5.61 -12.34
C ILE A 256 33.46 5.28 -11.84
N ALA A 257 34.50 5.68 -12.56
CA ALA A 257 35.89 5.51 -12.14
C ALA A 257 36.22 6.32 -10.87
N ALA A 258 35.69 7.54 -10.76
CA ALA A 258 35.83 8.37 -9.56
C ALA A 258 35.00 7.87 -8.36
N ALA A 259 33.83 7.26 -8.57
CA ALA A 259 32.98 6.71 -7.50
C ALA A 259 33.62 5.51 -6.78
N ILE A 260 34.54 4.80 -7.44
CA ILE A 260 35.43 3.79 -6.84
C ILE A 260 36.82 4.37 -6.47
N ASN A 261 36.93 5.70 -6.37
CA ASN A 261 38.15 6.45 -6.07
C ASN A 261 39.36 6.19 -6.99
N ASN A 262 39.15 5.59 -8.17
CA ASN A 262 40.18 4.96 -8.98
C ASN A 262 41.08 3.97 -8.21
N ASP A 263 40.59 3.33 -7.14
CA ASP A 263 41.35 2.41 -6.29
C ASP A 263 41.34 0.98 -6.87
N PRO A 264 42.46 0.49 -7.46
CA PRO A 264 42.54 -0.87 -7.98
C PRO A 264 42.53 -1.96 -6.89
N ASN A 265 42.60 -1.57 -5.60
CA ASN A 265 42.71 -2.46 -4.45
C ASN A 265 41.53 -2.33 -3.47
N PHE A 266 40.34 -1.93 -3.94
CA PHE A 266 39.11 -1.69 -3.15
C PHE A 266 38.82 -2.73 -2.04
N SER A 267 39.13 -4.02 -2.27
CA SER A 267 38.99 -5.10 -1.27
C SER A 267 39.82 -4.87 0.01
N THR A 268 41.03 -4.31 -0.12
CA THR A 268 41.91 -3.94 0.99
C THR A 268 41.33 -2.79 1.81
N THR A 269 40.72 -1.81 1.14
CA THR A 269 40.07 -0.65 1.76
C THR A 269 38.89 -1.08 2.64
N ILE A 270 38.09 -2.06 2.20
CA ILE A 270 37.01 -2.67 3.01
C ILE A 270 37.56 -3.47 4.20
N ASN A 271 38.64 -4.23 4.03
CA ASN A 271 39.26 -4.99 5.12
C ASN A 271 39.81 -4.08 6.25
N ASN A 272 40.38 -2.93 5.90
CA ASN A 272 40.84 -1.93 6.87
C ASN A 272 39.68 -1.30 7.66
N ALA A 273 38.52 -1.07 7.03
CA ALA A 273 37.32 -0.60 7.72
C ALA A 273 36.74 -1.65 8.69
N LEU A 274 36.96 -2.94 8.43
CA LEU A 274 36.55 -4.03 9.32
C LEU A 274 37.42 -4.13 10.58
N ALA A 275 38.70 -3.74 10.49
CA ALA A 275 39.65 -3.71 11.59
C ALA A 275 39.34 -2.64 12.67
N LEU A 276 38.40 -1.72 12.41
CA LEU A 276 37.94 -0.70 13.36
C LEU A 276 36.81 -1.19 14.29
N LYS A 277 36.44 -2.48 14.27
CA LYS A 277 35.40 -3.06 15.11
C LYS A 277 35.98 -3.89 16.26
N ALA A 278 35.38 -3.78 17.45
CA ALA A 278 35.87 -4.43 18.66
C ALA A 278 35.69 -5.98 18.63
N PRO A 279 36.58 -6.76 19.26
CA PRO A 279 36.47 -8.23 19.30
C PRO A 279 35.21 -8.73 20.04
N LEU A 280 34.66 -9.85 19.58
CA LEU A 280 33.47 -10.49 20.18
C LEU A 280 33.74 -11.09 21.59
N ALA A 281 34.99 -11.37 21.91
CA ALA A 281 35.42 -11.86 23.23
C ALA A 281 36.40 -10.85 23.86
N SER A 282 36.14 -10.51 25.13
CA SER A 282 36.93 -9.55 25.93
C SER A 282 37.24 -8.19 25.25
N PRO A 283 36.24 -7.48 24.69
CA PRO A 283 36.46 -6.13 24.15
C PRO A 283 36.90 -5.14 25.23
N ALA A 284 37.89 -4.31 24.91
CA ALA A 284 38.26 -3.15 25.72
C ALA A 284 37.29 -1.99 25.41
N PHE A 285 36.39 -1.67 26.35
CA PHE A 285 35.44 -0.57 26.19
C PHE A 285 36.07 0.78 26.55
N THR A 286 35.85 1.77 25.68
CA THR A 286 36.15 3.19 25.94
C THR A 286 34.85 4.01 25.83
N GLY A 287 34.79 5.18 26.50
CA GLY A 287 33.55 5.94 26.65
C GLY A 287 32.64 5.38 27.75
N THR A 288 31.31 5.53 27.60
CA THR A 288 30.30 5.19 28.62
C THR A 288 29.47 3.97 28.19
N PRO A 289 29.95 2.73 28.37
CA PRO A 289 29.23 1.53 27.94
C PRO A 289 27.95 1.29 28.76
N THR A 290 26.88 0.83 28.10
CA THR A 290 25.60 0.46 28.73
C THR A 290 25.54 -1.04 29.01
N ALA A 291 24.94 -1.43 30.15
CA ALA A 291 24.79 -2.82 30.57
C ALA A 291 23.42 -3.05 31.24
N PRO A 292 22.77 -4.23 31.07
CA PRO A 292 21.50 -4.55 31.72
C PRO A 292 21.58 -4.51 33.26
N THR A 293 20.53 -4.01 33.91
CA THR A 293 20.46 -3.91 35.38
C THR A 293 20.23 -5.28 36.02
N ALA A 294 21.13 -5.70 36.90
CA ALA A 294 21.01 -6.94 37.67
C ALA A 294 19.90 -6.86 38.75
N SER A 295 19.38 -8.02 39.14
CA SER A 295 18.35 -8.15 40.18
C SER A 295 18.89 -7.89 41.58
N GLN A 296 18.06 -7.37 42.49
CA GLN A 296 18.47 -7.03 43.85
C GLN A 296 18.99 -8.28 44.60
N GLY A 297 20.21 -8.22 45.14
CA GLY A 297 20.88 -9.34 45.81
C GLY A 297 21.82 -10.19 44.96
N THR A 298 21.99 -9.90 43.65
CA THR A 298 22.96 -10.61 42.79
C THR A 298 24.42 -10.39 43.25
N ASN A 299 25.20 -11.48 43.34
CA ASN A 299 26.58 -11.51 43.84
C ASN A 299 27.57 -12.25 42.91
N SER A 300 27.36 -12.17 41.59
CA SER A 300 28.20 -12.80 40.56
C SER A 300 29.27 -11.84 40.00
N THR A 301 30.09 -12.30 39.05
CA THR A 301 31.12 -11.50 38.35
C THR A 301 30.56 -10.58 37.24
N GLN A 302 29.26 -10.29 37.24
CA GLN A 302 28.62 -9.42 36.26
C GLN A 302 28.93 -7.93 36.52
N ILE A 303 29.07 -7.13 35.46
CA ILE A 303 29.27 -5.67 35.58
C ILE A 303 28.03 -5.03 36.23
N ALA A 304 28.23 -4.42 37.40
CA ALA A 304 27.19 -3.66 38.10
C ALA A 304 27.01 -2.27 37.47
N ASN A 305 25.78 -1.92 37.08
CA ASN A 305 25.47 -0.61 36.51
C ASN A 305 24.99 0.40 37.59
N THR A 306 24.92 1.68 37.23
CA THR A 306 24.54 2.76 38.15
C THR A 306 23.10 2.66 38.69
N ALA A 307 22.20 1.98 37.98
CA ALA A 307 20.84 1.74 38.45
C ALA A 307 20.80 0.72 39.61
N PHE A 308 21.59 -0.34 39.55
CA PHE A 308 21.74 -1.32 40.63
C PHE A 308 22.30 -0.67 41.91
N VAL A 309 23.32 0.18 41.78
CA VAL A 309 23.92 0.91 42.91
C VAL A 309 22.94 1.91 43.53
N LYS A 310 22.16 2.65 42.72
CA LYS A 310 21.11 3.55 43.23
C LYS A 310 20.05 2.80 44.05
N ALA A 311 19.60 1.63 43.59
CA ALA A 311 18.60 0.83 44.30
C ALA A 311 19.07 0.36 45.69
N ALA A 312 20.37 0.05 45.85
CA ALA A 312 20.95 -0.29 47.15
C ALA A 312 21.00 0.91 48.11
N ILE A 313 21.33 2.11 47.61
CA ILE A 313 21.41 3.35 48.41
C ILE A 313 20.01 3.81 48.88
N THR A 314 18.98 3.70 48.03
CA THR A 314 17.60 4.09 48.38
C THR A 314 17.06 3.33 49.60
N ALA A 315 17.44 2.07 49.80
CA ALA A 315 17.00 1.27 50.94
C ALA A 315 17.54 1.78 52.29
N LEU A 316 18.71 2.44 52.30
CA LEU A 316 19.34 2.98 53.52
C LEU A 316 18.67 4.27 54.01
N ILE A 317 18.09 5.05 53.10
CA ILE A 317 17.53 6.39 53.38
C ILE A 317 16.16 6.32 54.08
N ASN A 318 15.38 5.26 53.82
CA ASN A 318 14.02 5.09 54.37
C ASN A 318 13.96 4.66 55.85
N GLY A 319 15.07 4.76 56.60
CA GLY A 319 15.21 4.21 57.95
C GLY A 319 15.13 5.18 59.13
N ALA A 320 14.97 6.50 58.92
CA ALA A 320 15.07 7.52 59.97
C ALA A 320 13.70 8.08 60.45
N PRO A 321 13.44 8.27 61.77
CA PRO A 321 12.15 8.77 62.27
C PRO A 321 11.98 10.30 62.23
N GLY A 322 10.74 10.78 62.12
CA GLY A 322 10.41 12.18 61.83
C GLY A 322 10.22 13.11 63.05
N THR A 323 11.31 13.65 63.60
CA THR A 323 11.28 14.70 64.65
C THR A 323 11.85 16.07 64.22
N LEU A 324 12.01 16.32 62.90
CA LEU A 324 12.42 17.63 62.34
C LEU A 324 11.30 18.26 61.50
N ASP A 325 10.35 18.95 62.14
CA ASP A 325 9.19 19.58 61.49
C ASP A 325 9.39 21.07 61.13
N THR A 326 10.60 21.44 60.70
CA THR A 326 10.86 22.66 59.91
C THR A 326 11.13 22.36 58.44
N LEU A 327 11.49 21.10 58.13
CA LEU A 327 11.69 20.62 56.77
C LEU A 327 10.39 20.59 55.96
N LYS A 328 9.22 20.52 56.61
CA LYS A 328 7.92 20.36 55.94
C LYS A 328 7.43 21.63 55.25
N GLU A 329 7.72 22.81 55.79
CA GLU A 329 7.43 24.09 55.14
C GLU A 329 8.38 24.37 53.98
N ILE A 330 9.68 24.09 54.16
CA ILE A 330 10.67 24.15 53.07
C ILE A 330 10.32 23.14 51.98
N ALA A 331 9.92 21.91 52.36
CA ALA A 331 9.46 20.88 51.45
C ALA A 331 8.25 21.37 50.64
N ALA A 332 7.21 21.93 51.26
CA ALA A 332 6.08 22.51 50.53
C ALA A 332 6.51 23.59 49.50
N ALA A 333 7.49 24.43 49.83
CA ALA A 333 8.04 25.44 48.92
C ALA A 333 8.89 24.87 47.76
N ILE A 334 9.40 23.64 47.87
CA ILE A 334 10.18 22.93 46.84
C ILE A 334 9.46 21.67 46.30
N ASN A 335 8.12 21.61 46.37
CA ASN A 335 7.30 20.45 45.95
C ASN A 335 7.63 19.10 46.63
N ASN A 336 8.20 19.15 47.82
CA ASN A 336 8.70 18.03 48.62
C ASN A 336 9.84 17.25 47.93
N ASP A 337 10.68 17.94 47.17
CA ASP A 337 11.86 17.35 46.54
C ASP A 337 13.10 17.39 47.47
N PRO A 338 13.48 16.28 48.13
CA PRO A 338 14.69 16.22 48.97
C PRO A 338 15.98 16.35 48.15
N ASN A 339 15.91 16.30 46.82
CA ASN A 339 17.05 16.44 45.92
C ASN A 339 16.97 17.73 45.09
N PHE A 340 16.27 18.79 45.54
CA PHE A 340 16.04 20.02 44.76
C PHE A 340 17.30 20.57 44.03
N SER A 341 18.48 20.56 44.67
CA SER A 341 19.74 20.92 44.00
C SER A 341 20.07 19.98 42.83
N THR A 342 19.94 18.67 43.00
CA THR A 342 20.07 17.68 41.93
C THR A 342 18.99 17.86 40.86
N THR A 343 17.76 18.20 41.22
CA THR A 343 16.66 18.40 40.26
C THR A 343 16.85 19.65 39.42
N ILE A 344 17.28 20.77 40.02
CA ILE A 344 17.67 21.97 39.29
C ILE A 344 18.91 21.71 38.42
N ASN A 345 19.92 20.99 38.92
CA ASN A 345 21.09 20.60 38.13
C ASN A 345 20.73 19.65 36.96
N ASN A 346 19.80 18.71 37.16
CA ASN A 346 19.28 17.84 36.11
C ASN A 346 18.47 18.65 35.07
N ALA A 347 17.58 19.54 35.52
CA ALA A 347 16.79 20.41 34.66
C ALA A 347 17.69 21.35 33.84
N LEU A 348 18.77 21.86 34.43
CA LEU A 348 19.76 22.69 33.76
C LEU A 348 20.62 21.88 32.77
N ALA A 349 20.99 20.64 33.10
CA ALA A 349 21.68 19.72 32.19
C ALA A 349 20.83 19.30 30.98
N LEU A 350 19.50 19.44 31.07
CA LEU A 350 18.56 19.27 29.96
C LEU A 350 18.38 20.54 29.11
N LYS A 351 19.04 21.67 29.43
CA LYS A 351 19.03 22.89 28.62
C LYS A 351 20.27 23.00 27.73
N ALA A 352 20.13 23.61 26.57
CA ALA A 352 21.25 23.83 25.66
C ALA A 352 22.27 24.85 26.25
N PRO A 353 23.59 24.54 26.26
CA PRO A 353 24.63 25.50 26.61
C PRO A 353 24.59 26.76 25.73
N LEU A 354 24.93 27.93 26.30
CA LEU A 354 24.97 29.18 25.52
C LEU A 354 26.09 29.19 24.48
N ALA A 355 27.24 28.59 24.81
CA ALA A 355 28.38 28.45 23.90
C ALA A 355 28.39 27.04 23.29
N SER A 356 28.42 26.97 21.96
CA SER A 356 28.57 25.73 21.18
C SER A 356 27.71 24.53 21.63
N PRO A 357 26.38 24.67 21.77
CA PRO A 357 25.52 23.56 22.17
C PRO A 357 25.48 22.45 21.10
N ALA A 358 25.76 21.23 21.50
CA ALA A 358 25.51 20.03 20.69
C ALA A 358 24.04 19.61 20.84
N LEU A 359 23.19 20.07 19.93
CA LEU A 359 21.75 19.76 19.97
C LEU A 359 21.50 18.28 19.67
N THR A 360 20.56 17.67 20.38
CA THR A 360 20.18 16.25 20.21
C THR A 360 18.72 16.13 19.73
N GLY A 361 18.31 14.90 19.37
CA GLY A 361 16.97 14.62 18.85
C GLY A 361 16.70 15.24 17.47
N VAL A 362 15.54 15.89 17.31
CA VAL A 362 15.13 16.53 16.04
C VAL A 362 14.85 18.03 16.27
N PRO A 363 15.90 18.89 16.27
CA PRO A 363 15.74 20.34 16.32
C PRO A 363 14.83 20.87 15.20
N THR A 364 13.93 21.80 15.52
CA THR A 364 13.08 22.47 14.53
C THR A 364 13.37 23.97 14.49
N ALA A 365 13.33 24.56 13.30
CA ALA A 365 13.47 26.00 13.09
C ALA A 365 12.52 26.45 11.94
N PRO A 366 12.14 27.73 11.86
CA PRO A 366 11.32 28.23 10.75
C PRO A 366 12.07 28.11 9.42
N THR A 367 11.36 27.67 8.39
CA THR A 367 11.94 27.48 7.05
C THR A 367 12.21 28.84 6.41
N ALA A 368 13.48 29.11 6.07
CA ALA A 368 13.87 30.30 5.32
C ALA A 368 13.15 30.37 3.96
N ALA A 369 12.87 31.59 3.49
CA ALA A 369 12.27 31.78 2.16
C ALA A 369 13.27 31.39 1.05
N GLN A 370 12.78 30.93 -0.10
CA GLN A 370 13.65 30.65 -1.25
C GLN A 370 14.48 31.89 -1.63
N GLY A 371 15.76 31.68 -1.97
CA GLY A 371 16.71 32.76 -2.28
C GLY A 371 17.40 33.38 -1.05
N THR A 372 17.09 32.96 0.17
CA THR A 372 17.78 33.45 1.39
C THR A 372 19.25 33.01 1.38
N ASN A 373 20.18 33.96 1.39
CA ASN A 373 21.63 33.71 1.30
C ASN A 373 22.42 34.27 2.50
N ASN A 374 21.77 34.33 3.67
CA ASN A 374 22.31 34.90 4.90
C ASN A 374 22.58 33.82 5.98
N THR A 375 22.88 34.24 7.20
CA THR A 375 23.26 33.36 8.32
C THR A 375 22.10 32.55 8.94
N GLN A 376 20.87 32.63 8.43
CA GLN A 376 19.72 31.87 8.94
C GLN A 376 19.91 30.35 8.79
N ILE A 377 19.54 29.56 9.79
CA ILE A 377 19.68 28.08 9.77
C ILE A 377 18.96 27.46 8.56
N ALA A 378 19.65 26.57 7.84
CA ALA A 378 19.09 25.87 6.69
C ALA A 378 18.31 24.63 7.13
N THR A 379 16.98 24.74 7.20
CA THR A 379 16.09 23.59 7.47
C THR A 379 16.11 22.58 6.32
N THR A 380 15.75 21.32 6.59
CA THR A 380 15.63 20.29 5.56
C THR A 380 14.62 20.66 4.46
N ALA A 381 13.56 21.41 4.79
CA ALA A 381 12.62 21.94 3.82
C ALA A 381 13.26 23.01 2.92
N TYR A 382 14.07 23.91 3.48
CA TYR A 382 14.82 24.90 2.70
C TYR A 382 15.83 24.24 1.76
N VAL A 383 16.62 23.28 2.26
CA VAL A 383 17.61 22.53 1.47
C VAL A 383 16.93 21.74 0.35
N ARG A 384 15.84 21.01 0.61
CA ARG A 384 15.08 20.34 -0.46
C ARG A 384 14.53 21.31 -1.50
N ALA A 385 14.04 22.49 -1.08
CA ALA A 385 13.55 23.49 -2.01
C ALA A 385 14.66 24.05 -2.92
N ALA A 386 15.84 24.33 -2.35
CA ALA A 386 17.00 24.78 -3.11
C ALA A 386 17.55 23.70 -4.07
N ILE A 387 17.60 22.44 -3.64
CA ILE A 387 17.97 21.30 -4.51
C ILE A 387 16.92 21.06 -5.60
N SER A 388 15.62 21.19 -5.27
CA SER A 388 14.55 21.04 -6.27
C SER A 388 14.56 22.17 -7.30
N ALA A 389 14.96 23.38 -6.91
CA ALA A 389 15.18 24.48 -7.84
C ALA A 389 16.40 24.22 -8.74
N LEU A 390 17.50 23.69 -8.18
CA LEU A 390 18.67 23.26 -8.94
C LEU A 390 18.31 22.18 -9.98
N VAL A 391 17.63 21.10 -9.56
CA VAL A 391 17.20 20.01 -10.45
C VAL A 391 16.21 20.51 -11.51
N GLY A 392 15.25 21.37 -11.14
CA GLY A 392 14.33 22.01 -12.07
C GLY A 392 14.97 23.07 -13.00
N SER A 393 16.23 23.44 -12.76
CA SER A 393 17.04 24.31 -13.62
C SER A 393 18.05 23.54 -14.49
N SER A 394 18.04 22.21 -14.43
CA SER A 394 18.90 21.38 -15.27
C SER A 394 18.55 21.60 -16.76
N PRO A 395 19.52 21.98 -17.63
CA PRO A 395 19.26 22.19 -19.04
C PRO A 395 18.73 20.94 -19.75
N GLU A 396 18.09 21.16 -20.91
CA GLU A 396 17.41 20.17 -21.78
C GLU A 396 18.22 18.88 -22.06
N ALA A 397 19.54 18.92 -21.91
CA ALA A 397 20.43 17.76 -22.00
C ALA A 397 20.09 16.61 -21.04
N LEU A 398 19.56 16.86 -19.83
CA LEU A 398 19.21 15.79 -18.89
C LEU A 398 17.83 15.15 -19.16
N ASP A 399 16.96 15.82 -19.95
CA ASP A 399 15.71 15.23 -20.42
C ASP A 399 15.99 14.11 -21.43
N THR A 400 17.07 14.23 -22.22
CA THR A 400 17.38 13.35 -23.35
C THR A 400 17.40 11.85 -23.04
N LEU A 401 17.79 11.41 -21.83
CA LEU A 401 17.76 9.99 -21.45
C LEU A 401 16.34 9.50 -21.15
N ASN A 402 15.50 10.36 -20.58
CA ASN A 402 14.10 10.09 -20.29
C ASN A 402 13.24 10.21 -21.56
N GLU A 403 13.51 11.20 -22.42
CA GLU A 403 12.96 11.31 -23.77
C GLU A 403 13.37 10.14 -24.66
N LEU A 404 14.64 9.70 -24.64
CA LEU A 404 15.08 8.54 -25.41
C LEU A 404 14.43 7.26 -24.88
N ALA A 405 14.34 7.07 -23.56
CA ALA A 405 13.62 5.94 -22.98
C ALA A 405 12.13 5.97 -23.36
N ALA A 406 11.47 7.13 -23.31
CA ALA A 406 10.07 7.30 -23.72
C ALA A 406 9.84 7.11 -25.23
N ALA A 407 10.74 7.63 -26.08
CA ALA A 407 10.68 7.50 -27.54
C ALA A 407 10.97 6.06 -28.01
N LEU A 408 11.75 5.30 -27.25
CA LEU A 408 11.96 3.87 -27.42
C LEU A 408 10.92 3.01 -26.66
N GLY A 409 9.88 3.64 -26.08
CA GLY A 409 8.73 2.97 -25.46
C GLY A 409 8.98 2.33 -24.09
N ASN A 410 10.09 2.66 -23.42
CA ASN A 410 10.57 2.05 -22.18
C ASN A 410 10.72 0.52 -22.25
N ASP A 411 11.03 -0.01 -23.45
CA ASP A 411 11.11 -1.46 -23.69
C ASP A 411 12.49 -2.04 -23.32
N PRO A 412 12.61 -2.90 -22.28
CA PRO A 412 13.87 -3.52 -21.90
C PRO A 412 14.42 -4.48 -22.97
N ASN A 413 13.60 -4.88 -23.94
CA ASN A 413 13.94 -5.77 -25.05
C ASN A 413 13.84 -5.07 -26.40
N PHE A 414 14.01 -3.73 -26.46
CA PHE A 414 13.84 -2.91 -27.67
C PHE A 414 14.48 -3.51 -28.94
N ALA A 415 15.69 -4.07 -28.83
CA ALA A 415 16.38 -4.74 -29.94
C ALA A 415 15.60 -5.96 -30.48
N THR A 416 15.05 -6.79 -29.59
CA THR A 416 14.20 -7.94 -29.94
C THR A 416 12.87 -7.48 -30.51
N THR A 417 12.24 -6.47 -29.91
CA THR A 417 10.97 -5.90 -30.38
C THR A 417 11.10 -5.28 -31.77
N MET A 418 12.19 -4.55 -32.03
CA MET A 418 12.41 -3.94 -33.34
C MET A 418 12.85 -4.97 -34.39
N THR A 419 13.63 -5.98 -34.00
CA THR A 419 13.89 -7.16 -34.85
C THR A 419 12.58 -7.87 -35.24
N ASN A 420 11.67 -8.08 -34.29
CA ASN A 420 10.36 -8.68 -34.56
C ASN A 420 9.46 -7.78 -35.42
N ALA A 421 9.48 -6.46 -35.19
CA ALA A 421 8.68 -5.50 -35.95
C ALA A 421 9.15 -5.36 -37.42
N LEU A 422 10.45 -5.52 -37.68
CA LEU A 422 11.05 -5.51 -39.02
C LEU A 422 10.96 -6.88 -39.72
N ALA A 423 11.11 -7.99 -38.99
CA ALA A 423 10.95 -9.34 -39.54
C ALA A 423 9.54 -9.62 -40.10
N GLY A 424 8.52 -8.85 -39.68
CA GLY A 424 7.17 -8.90 -40.22
C GLY A 424 6.86 -7.95 -41.38
N LYS A 425 7.88 -7.38 -42.07
CA LYS A 425 7.67 -6.34 -43.11
C LYS A 425 8.12 -6.73 -44.53
N GLN A 426 7.40 -7.71 -45.09
CA GLN A 426 6.82 -7.53 -46.42
C GLN A 426 5.33 -7.18 -46.21
N PRO A 427 4.68 -6.33 -47.03
CA PRO A 427 3.24 -6.09 -46.90
C PRO A 427 2.48 -7.43 -46.99
N LEU A 428 1.64 -7.72 -45.99
CA LEU A 428 0.92 -9.00 -45.85
C LEU A 428 -0.27 -9.09 -46.81
N ASP A 429 0.01 -8.87 -48.10
CA ASP A 429 -0.83 -9.34 -49.18
C ASP A 429 -0.59 -10.84 -49.33
N ALA A 430 -1.66 -11.63 -49.22
CA ALA A 430 -1.57 -13.08 -49.14
C ALA A 430 -1.09 -13.69 -50.47
N THR A 431 -1.40 -13.05 -51.61
CA THR A 431 -0.84 -13.41 -52.92
C THR A 431 0.66 -13.13 -53.00
N LEU A 432 1.16 -11.96 -52.57
CA LEU A 432 2.60 -11.69 -52.51
C LEU A 432 3.35 -12.64 -51.56
N THR A 433 2.70 -13.05 -50.47
CA THR A 433 3.27 -14.01 -49.50
C THR A 433 3.39 -15.41 -50.14
N ALA A 434 2.36 -15.85 -50.87
CA ALA A 434 2.40 -17.10 -51.63
C ALA A 434 3.44 -17.06 -52.77
N LEU A 435 3.62 -15.92 -53.45
CA LEU A 435 4.66 -15.75 -54.48
C LEU A 435 6.08 -15.76 -53.90
N ALA A 436 6.30 -15.18 -52.72
CA ALA A 436 7.61 -15.19 -52.06
C ALA A 436 7.98 -16.58 -51.50
N GLY A 437 7.01 -17.43 -51.23
CA GLY A 437 7.20 -18.78 -50.68
C GLY A 437 7.56 -19.88 -51.69
N LEU A 438 7.57 -19.61 -53.01
CA LEU A 438 7.97 -20.64 -53.97
C LEU A 438 9.49 -20.79 -54.03
N ALA A 439 9.95 -22.04 -54.05
CA ALA A 439 11.35 -22.36 -54.28
C ALA A 439 11.85 -21.75 -55.60
N THR A 440 13.04 -21.15 -55.60
CA THR A 440 13.65 -20.63 -56.83
C THR A 440 14.21 -21.76 -57.68
N GLY A 441 13.82 -21.84 -58.95
CA GLY A 441 14.22 -22.92 -59.85
C GLY A 441 14.21 -22.50 -61.31
N ALA A 442 15.27 -22.85 -62.04
CA ALA A 442 15.34 -22.62 -63.48
C ALA A 442 14.27 -23.43 -64.22
N ASN A 443 13.70 -22.87 -65.28
CA ASN A 443 12.68 -23.51 -66.13
C ASN A 443 11.37 -23.89 -65.40
N LYS A 444 11.04 -23.24 -64.28
CA LYS A 444 9.74 -23.40 -63.60
C LYS A 444 8.76 -22.30 -64.01
N LEU A 445 7.46 -22.63 -64.09
CA LEU A 445 6.38 -21.66 -64.26
C LEU A 445 5.53 -21.61 -62.98
N PRO A 446 5.43 -20.46 -62.29
CA PRO A 446 4.47 -20.26 -61.21
C PRO A 446 3.03 -20.21 -61.74
N TYR A 447 2.09 -20.85 -61.05
CA TYR A 447 0.66 -20.80 -61.36
C TYR A 447 -0.18 -20.86 -60.08
N PHE A 448 -1.35 -20.23 -60.10
CA PHE A 448 -2.26 -20.24 -58.95
C PHE A 448 -3.04 -21.56 -58.89
N THR A 449 -3.06 -22.17 -57.72
CA THR A 449 -3.88 -23.37 -57.42
C THR A 449 -5.14 -23.03 -56.62
N GLY A 450 -5.24 -21.79 -56.14
CA GLY A 450 -6.38 -21.24 -55.44
C GLY A 450 -6.22 -19.73 -55.23
N LYS A 451 -7.17 -19.11 -54.54
CA LYS A 451 -7.01 -17.71 -54.09
C LYS A 451 -5.86 -17.65 -53.09
N ASP A 452 -4.92 -16.72 -53.31
CA ASP A 452 -3.73 -16.55 -52.47
C ASP A 452 -2.89 -17.83 -52.30
N THR A 453 -2.93 -18.75 -53.28
CA THR A 453 -2.18 -20.01 -53.27
C THR A 453 -1.52 -20.26 -54.63
N VAL A 454 -0.20 -20.50 -54.62
CA VAL A 454 0.62 -20.61 -55.82
C VAL A 454 1.53 -21.83 -55.74
N ALA A 455 1.64 -22.56 -56.85
CA ALA A 455 2.54 -23.68 -57.04
C ALA A 455 3.46 -23.44 -58.25
N GLN A 456 4.50 -24.27 -58.39
CA GLN A 456 5.35 -24.30 -59.59
C GLN A 456 5.16 -25.62 -60.33
N THR A 457 5.26 -25.56 -61.65
CA THR A 457 5.40 -26.73 -62.52
C THR A 457 6.64 -26.59 -63.40
N ASP A 458 7.15 -27.71 -63.93
CA ASP A 458 8.22 -27.70 -64.93
C ASP A 458 7.70 -27.17 -66.27
N LEU A 459 8.33 -26.09 -66.74
CA LEU A 459 8.09 -25.52 -68.06
C LEU A 459 9.10 -26.11 -69.05
N THR A 460 8.65 -27.10 -69.82
CA THR A 460 9.47 -27.82 -70.81
C THR A 460 10.12 -26.87 -71.81
N SER A 461 11.19 -27.31 -72.49
CA SER A 461 11.80 -26.53 -73.59
C SER A 461 10.77 -26.12 -74.64
N VAL A 462 9.87 -27.04 -74.99
CA VAL A 462 8.75 -26.82 -75.91
C VAL A 462 7.80 -25.72 -75.40
N GLY A 463 7.43 -25.73 -74.11
CA GLY A 463 6.62 -24.68 -73.51
C GLY A 463 7.30 -23.31 -73.52
N ARG A 464 8.61 -23.26 -73.23
CA ARG A 464 9.41 -22.02 -73.30
C ARG A 464 9.52 -21.50 -74.73
N ASP A 465 9.77 -22.37 -75.70
CA ASP A 465 9.87 -22.00 -77.12
C ASP A 465 8.58 -21.40 -77.67
N ILE A 466 7.42 -21.92 -77.26
CA ILE A 466 6.10 -21.40 -77.65
C ILE A 466 5.85 -20.03 -77.02
N LEU A 467 6.07 -19.88 -75.71
CA LEU A 467 5.89 -18.61 -74.99
C LEU A 467 6.87 -17.52 -75.46
N ALA A 468 8.05 -17.91 -75.96
CA ALA A 468 9.03 -16.99 -76.54
C ALA A 468 8.69 -16.55 -77.99
N LYS A 469 7.64 -17.08 -78.63
CA LYS A 469 7.25 -16.65 -79.98
C LYS A 469 6.51 -15.31 -79.91
N THR A 470 7.08 -14.30 -80.57
CA THR A 470 6.55 -12.92 -80.60
C THR A 470 5.35 -12.70 -81.53
N SER A 471 4.83 -13.74 -82.18
CA SER A 471 3.64 -13.65 -83.03
C SER A 471 2.86 -14.97 -83.10
N THR A 472 1.54 -14.85 -83.32
CA THR A 472 0.65 -16.00 -83.57
C THR A 472 1.12 -16.86 -84.73
N LEU A 473 1.69 -16.24 -85.78
CA LEU A 473 2.25 -16.95 -86.92
C LEU A 473 3.43 -17.85 -86.53
N ALA A 474 4.35 -17.34 -85.70
CA ALA A 474 5.50 -18.11 -85.23
C ALA A 474 5.10 -19.25 -84.27
N VAL A 475 4.01 -19.11 -83.50
CA VAL A 475 3.41 -20.22 -82.74
C VAL A 475 2.81 -21.28 -83.66
N ILE A 476 2.04 -20.87 -84.67
CA ILE A 476 1.41 -21.78 -85.65
C ILE A 476 2.46 -22.56 -86.45
N GLN A 477 3.58 -21.91 -86.82
CA GLN A 477 4.73 -22.55 -87.45
C GLN A 477 5.43 -23.53 -86.52
N TYR A 478 5.68 -23.14 -85.25
CA TYR A 478 6.32 -24.03 -84.28
C TYR A 478 5.50 -25.29 -83.97
N LEU A 479 4.17 -25.18 -83.97
CA LEU A 479 3.25 -26.31 -83.81
C LEU A 479 3.04 -27.14 -85.11
N GLY A 480 3.70 -26.79 -86.22
CA GLY A 480 3.54 -27.46 -87.51
C GLY A 480 2.14 -27.33 -88.13
N LEU A 481 1.31 -26.39 -87.66
CA LEU A 481 -0.12 -26.33 -87.99
C LEU A 481 -0.43 -25.68 -89.36
N ARG A 482 0.59 -25.15 -90.05
CA ARG A 482 0.48 -24.66 -91.44
C ARG A 482 1.85 -24.40 -92.11
N GLU A 483 2.10 -25.08 -93.23
CA GLU A 483 2.92 -24.55 -94.33
C GLU A 483 2.04 -24.24 -95.54
N LEU A 484 2.53 -23.39 -96.46
CA LEU A 484 1.77 -22.87 -97.60
C LEU A 484 1.94 -23.77 -98.85
N GLY A 485 1.07 -24.78 -98.99
CA GLY A 485 0.95 -25.63 -100.19
C GLY A 485 -0.35 -25.37 -100.96
N THR A 486 -0.31 -25.43 -102.29
CA THR A 486 -1.36 -24.94 -103.21
C THR A 486 -2.57 -25.86 -103.43
N SER A 487 -2.83 -26.80 -102.52
CA SER A 487 -4.01 -27.67 -102.53
C SER A 487 -4.75 -27.54 -101.19
N GLY A 488 -5.94 -26.93 -101.22
CA GLY A 488 -6.64 -26.42 -100.04
C GLY A 488 -7.31 -27.42 -99.10
N GLU A 489 -6.68 -28.56 -98.79
CA GLU A 489 -7.17 -29.50 -97.77
C GLU A 489 -6.10 -29.84 -96.74
N LYS A 490 -6.45 -29.74 -95.45
CA LYS A 490 -5.66 -30.31 -94.36
C LYS A 490 -5.92 -31.81 -94.32
N ILE A 491 -4.87 -32.63 -94.31
CA ILE A 491 -4.95 -34.08 -94.11
C ILE A 491 -5.59 -34.36 -92.73
N PRO A 492 -6.76 -35.01 -92.64
CA PRO A 492 -7.31 -35.51 -91.38
C PRO A 492 -6.66 -36.85 -91.02
N LEU A 493 -6.48 -37.10 -89.73
CA LEU A 493 -6.02 -38.40 -89.22
C LEU A 493 -7.04 -39.49 -89.59
N LEU A 494 -6.57 -40.52 -90.30
CA LEU A 494 -7.41 -41.55 -90.92
C LEU A 494 -7.95 -42.56 -89.89
N SER A 495 -9.27 -42.64 -89.72
CA SER A 495 -9.94 -43.71 -88.97
C SER A 495 -11.10 -44.36 -89.74
N THR A 496 -10.82 -45.53 -90.31
CA THR A 496 -11.76 -46.66 -90.55
C THR A 496 -12.95 -46.53 -91.52
N ALA A 497 -13.14 -45.45 -92.28
CA ALA A 497 -13.96 -45.48 -93.50
C ALA A 497 -13.55 -44.42 -94.53
N ASN A 498 -13.17 -44.84 -95.74
CA ASN A 498 -12.85 -43.93 -96.85
C ASN A 498 -13.61 -44.33 -98.12
N THR A 499 -14.37 -43.39 -98.69
CA THR A 499 -15.02 -43.55 -100.00
C THR A 499 -14.21 -42.80 -101.05
N TRP A 500 -13.72 -43.49 -102.07
CA TRP A 500 -12.82 -42.92 -103.09
C TRP A 500 -13.65 -42.57 -104.33
N SER A 501 -13.78 -41.28 -104.64
CA SER A 501 -14.63 -40.76 -105.72
C SER A 501 -14.02 -40.86 -107.13
N ALA A 502 -12.81 -41.41 -107.28
CA ALA A 502 -12.09 -41.52 -108.54
C ALA A 502 -11.35 -42.87 -108.69
N ARG A 503 -11.25 -43.36 -109.93
CA ARG A 503 -10.59 -44.63 -110.31
C ARG A 503 -9.15 -44.70 -109.81
N GLN A 504 -8.79 -45.83 -109.21
CA GLN A 504 -7.42 -46.15 -108.77
C GLN A 504 -6.81 -47.27 -109.63
N THR A 505 -5.47 -47.28 -109.72
CA THR A 505 -4.71 -48.26 -110.51
C THR A 505 -3.63 -48.89 -109.63
N PHE A 506 -3.61 -50.22 -109.52
CA PHE A 506 -2.68 -50.98 -108.69
C PHE A 506 -1.71 -51.80 -109.56
N ASN A 507 -0.48 -51.33 -109.73
CA ASN A 507 0.49 -51.95 -110.66
C ASN A 507 1.15 -53.25 -110.16
N GLY A 508 0.90 -53.68 -108.92
CA GLY A 508 1.48 -54.89 -108.32
C GLY A 508 0.57 -56.12 -108.29
N GLY A 509 -0.69 -55.98 -108.74
CA GLY A 509 -1.75 -56.97 -108.48
C GLY A 509 -2.29 -56.89 -107.04
N ILE A 510 -3.44 -57.51 -106.81
CA ILE A 510 -4.10 -57.59 -105.49
C ILE A 510 -4.20 -59.07 -105.11
N THR A 511 -3.74 -59.44 -103.91
CA THR A 511 -3.81 -60.80 -103.38
C THR A 511 -4.85 -60.90 -102.26
N GLY A 512 -5.82 -61.78 -102.44
CA GLY A 512 -6.97 -61.96 -101.54
C GLY A 512 -8.25 -62.28 -102.31
N ALA A 513 -9.31 -62.66 -101.62
CA ALA A 513 -10.61 -62.95 -102.26
C ALA A 513 -11.30 -61.64 -102.67
N LEU A 514 -11.36 -61.38 -103.98
CA LEU A 514 -12.12 -60.29 -104.57
C LEU A 514 -13.56 -60.75 -104.82
N ILE A 515 -14.53 -60.18 -104.10
CA ILE A 515 -15.96 -60.41 -104.35
C ILE A 515 -16.50 -59.25 -105.19
N GLY A 516 -16.54 -59.45 -106.51
CA GLY A 516 -17.07 -58.48 -107.48
C GLY A 516 -16.73 -58.89 -108.92
N ASN A 517 -17.62 -58.57 -109.86
CA ASN A 517 -17.37 -58.85 -111.28
C ASN A 517 -16.34 -57.86 -111.85
N ALA A 518 -15.39 -58.37 -112.64
CA ALA A 518 -14.53 -57.52 -113.47
C ALA A 518 -15.28 -57.17 -114.76
N ASP A 519 -15.86 -55.97 -114.82
CA ASP A 519 -16.75 -55.43 -115.89
C ASP A 519 -16.20 -55.49 -117.34
N THR A 520 -14.95 -55.91 -117.55
CA THR A 520 -14.26 -55.89 -118.85
C THR A 520 -13.60 -57.21 -119.25
N ALA A 521 -13.80 -58.30 -118.51
CA ALA A 521 -13.21 -59.61 -118.83
C ALA A 521 -14.04 -60.39 -119.87
N THR A 522 -13.79 -60.15 -121.16
CA THR A 522 -14.64 -60.67 -122.27
C THR A 522 -14.06 -61.83 -123.09
N LYS A 523 -12.84 -62.31 -122.83
CA LYS A 523 -12.28 -63.47 -123.55
C LYS A 523 -11.11 -64.15 -122.82
N LEU A 524 -11.10 -65.49 -122.85
CA LEU A 524 -9.96 -66.35 -122.50
C LEU A 524 -8.94 -66.36 -123.64
N LYS A 525 -7.65 -66.18 -123.31
CA LYS A 525 -6.56 -66.06 -124.29
C LYS A 525 -6.32 -67.33 -125.12
N THR A 526 -6.80 -68.49 -124.67
CA THR A 526 -6.76 -69.77 -125.40
C THR A 526 -8.07 -70.53 -125.19
N ALA A 527 -8.76 -70.88 -126.28
CA ALA A 527 -10.02 -71.62 -126.25
C ALA A 527 -9.81 -73.11 -125.88
N ILE A 528 -10.72 -73.66 -125.07
CA ILE A 528 -10.73 -75.09 -124.68
C ILE A 528 -12.07 -75.77 -125.06
N ASN A 529 -12.07 -77.09 -125.20
CA ASN A 529 -13.28 -77.85 -125.49
C ASN A 529 -13.91 -78.38 -124.20
N ILE A 530 -15.24 -78.30 -124.08
CA ILE A 530 -16.03 -78.87 -122.99
C ILE A 530 -17.17 -79.70 -123.60
N ASN A 531 -17.20 -81.00 -123.28
CA ASN A 531 -18.15 -82.00 -123.79
C ASN A 531 -18.43 -81.94 -125.32
N GLY A 532 -17.39 -81.67 -126.12
CA GLY A 532 -17.45 -81.57 -127.58
C GLY A 532 -17.62 -80.16 -128.17
N VAL A 533 -17.95 -79.16 -127.35
CA VAL A 533 -18.16 -77.76 -127.79
C VAL A 533 -16.94 -76.90 -127.41
N ARG A 534 -16.49 -76.01 -128.29
CA ARG A 534 -15.31 -75.14 -128.10
C ARG A 534 -15.71 -73.81 -127.47
N PHE A 535 -15.04 -73.39 -126.40
CA PHE A 535 -15.36 -72.18 -125.62
C PHE A 535 -14.12 -71.37 -125.26
N ASP A 536 -14.28 -70.04 -125.31
CA ASP A 536 -13.25 -69.06 -124.95
C ASP A 536 -13.81 -67.86 -124.17
N GLY A 537 -15.01 -67.98 -123.59
CA GLY A 537 -15.61 -66.90 -122.79
C GLY A 537 -16.10 -65.68 -123.56
N SER A 538 -16.01 -65.65 -124.90
CA SER A 538 -16.57 -64.53 -125.70
C SER A 538 -18.06 -64.66 -126.04
N ALA A 539 -18.66 -65.81 -125.73
CA ALA A 539 -20.10 -66.08 -125.69
C ALA A 539 -20.35 -67.32 -124.82
N ASP A 540 -21.56 -67.50 -124.29
CA ASP A 540 -21.93 -68.62 -123.41
C ASP A 540 -21.74 -70.00 -124.08
N ILE A 541 -21.27 -70.99 -123.31
CA ILE A 541 -21.22 -72.39 -123.74
C ILE A 541 -22.47 -73.15 -123.29
N ASN A 542 -23.15 -73.76 -124.25
CA ASN A 542 -24.42 -74.45 -124.04
C ASN A 542 -24.27 -75.96 -124.32
N ILE A 543 -24.49 -76.81 -123.31
CA ILE A 543 -24.31 -78.27 -123.37
C ILE A 543 -25.60 -78.93 -122.88
N ASN A 544 -26.51 -79.21 -123.81
CA ASN A 544 -27.82 -79.79 -123.49
C ASN A 544 -27.72 -81.30 -123.24
N THR A 545 -27.92 -81.73 -121.99
CA THR A 545 -27.79 -83.14 -121.56
C THR A 545 -29.10 -83.93 -121.55
N LEU A 546 -30.26 -83.25 -121.66
CA LEU A 546 -31.59 -83.84 -121.82
C LEU A 546 -32.35 -83.03 -122.88
N VAL A 547 -32.65 -83.66 -124.02
CA VAL A 547 -33.51 -83.11 -125.08
C VAL A 547 -34.63 -84.09 -125.41
N SER A 548 -35.79 -83.58 -125.80
CA SER A 548 -36.95 -84.40 -126.20
C SER A 548 -36.55 -85.37 -127.31
N ARG A 549 -36.94 -86.64 -127.17
CA ARG A 549 -36.79 -87.68 -128.19
C ARG A 549 -37.98 -87.75 -129.14
N GLY A 550 -38.86 -86.75 -129.11
CA GLY A 550 -40.05 -86.67 -129.93
C GLY A 550 -41.30 -87.25 -129.25
N ARG A 551 -42.36 -87.41 -130.04
CA ARG A 551 -43.70 -87.76 -129.55
C ARG A 551 -43.84 -89.25 -129.26
N VAL A 552 -44.48 -89.59 -128.15
CA VAL A 552 -44.76 -90.96 -127.72
C VAL A 552 -46.25 -91.18 -127.41
N THR A 553 -46.67 -92.44 -127.38
CA THR A 553 -48.02 -92.87 -126.98
C THR A 553 -47.96 -93.49 -125.59
N ALA A 554 -49.01 -93.30 -124.78
CA ALA A 554 -49.05 -93.84 -123.42
C ALA A 554 -48.94 -95.37 -123.43
N LEU A 555 -47.97 -95.89 -122.68
CA LEU A 555 -47.81 -97.33 -122.49
C LEU A 555 -49.03 -97.89 -121.75
N GLY A 556 -49.68 -98.89 -122.35
CA GLY A 556 -50.87 -99.56 -121.82
C GLY A 556 -50.56 -100.97 -121.31
N ALA A 557 -51.45 -101.51 -120.48
CA ALA A 557 -51.31 -102.82 -119.83
C ALA A 557 -49.92 -103.00 -119.18
N ASN A 558 -49.15 -104.00 -119.62
CA ASN A 558 -47.82 -104.34 -119.14
C ASN A 558 -46.71 -104.06 -120.18
N ALA A 559 -46.91 -103.16 -121.14
CA ALA A 559 -45.85 -102.71 -122.04
C ALA A 559 -44.73 -101.98 -121.28
N GLN A 560 -43.47 -102.16 -121.69
CA GLN A 560 -42.29 -101.55 -121.07
C GLN A 560 -41.66 -100.46 -121.93
N GLY A 561 -41.04 -99.46 -121.30
CA GLY A 561 -40.29 -98.40 -121.97
C GLY A 561 -38.82 -98.74 -122.24
N THR A 562 -38.06 -97.76 -122.74
CA THR A 562 -36.62 -97.90 -123.00
C THR A 562 -35.81 -97.48 -121.77
N SER A 563 -34.80 -98.26 -121.40
CA SER A 563 -33.97 -98.02 -120.21
C SER A 563 -33.31 -96.64 -120.17
N GLY A 564 -33.14 -96.11 -118.96
CA GLY A 564 -32.57 -94.79 -118.68
C GLY A 564 -33.61 -93.73 -118.30
N ILE A 565 -33.18 -92.47 -118.29
CA ILE A 565 -34.03 -91.29 -118.13
C ILE A 565 -34.29 -90.74 -119.53
N GLN A 566 -35.54 -90.80 -120.01
CA GLN A 566 -35.91 -90.32 -121.34
C GLN A 566 -37.05 -89.29 -121.25
N LEU A 567 -36.89 -88.20 -122.00
CA LEU A 567 -37.90 -87.14 -122.13
C LEU A 567 -38.62 -87.30 -123.47
N TYR A 568 -39.94 -87.40 -123.42
CA TYR A 568 -40.82 -87.47 -124.59
C TYR A 568 -41.93 -86.43 -124.50
N GLU A 569 -42.55 -86.16 -125.65
CA GLU A 569 -43.75 -85.34 -125.77
C GLU A 569 -45.01 -86.22 -125.83
N ALA A 570 -46.02 -85.91 -125.03
CA ALA A 570 -47.36 -86.47 -125.16
C ALA A 570 -48.25 -85.53 -125.99
N TYR A 571 -48.85 -86.06 -127.06
CA TYR A 571 -49.69 -85.27 -127.97
C TYR A 571 -50.94 -86.05 -128.41
N ASN A 572 -52.00 -85.93 -127.62
CA ASN A 572 -53.32 -86.53 -127.77
C ASN A 572 -53.33 -88.08 -127.86
N ASN A 573 -52.34 -88.71 -127.22
CA ASN A 573 -52.01 -90.14 -127.36
C ASN A 573 -52.19 -90.94 -126.04
N GLY A 574 -53.28 -90.71 -125.29
CA GLY A 574 -53.70 -91.55 -124.16
C GLY A 574 -53.09 -91.25 -122.77
N TYR A 575 -52.42 -90.12 -122.58
CA TYR A 575 -51.97 -89.64 -121.27
C TYR A 575 -53.09 -88.86 -120.52
N PRO A 576 -52.98 -88.63 -119.18
CA PRO A 576 -54.03 -88.01 -118.37
C PRO A 576 -54.55 -86.64 -118.81
N SER A 577 -53.73 -85.86 -119.51
CA SER A 577 -54.17 -84.67 -120.23
C SER A 577 -53.75 -84.75 -121.70
N PRO A 578 -54.47 -84.08 -122.63
CA PRO A 578 -54.20 -84.19 -124.06
C PRO A 578 -52.77 -83.82 -124.47
N TYR A 579 -52.13 -82.89 -123.77
CA TYR A 579 -50.77 -82.44 -124.05
C TYR A 579 -49.93 -82.46 -122.77
N GLY A 580 -48.63 -82.69 -122.90
CA GLY A 580 -47.69 -82.64 -121.79
C GLY A 580 -46.31 -83.19 -122.13
N ASN A 581 -45.42 -83.16 -121.14
CA ASN A 581 -44.12 -83.83 -121.20
C ASN A 581 -44.15 -85.10 -120.34
N VAL A 582 -43.52 -86.16 -120.84
CA VAL A 582 -43.37 -87.44 -120.13
C VAL A 582 -41.89 -87.62 -119.80
N LEU A 583 -41.58 -87.71 -118.52
CA LEU A 583 -40.29 -88.21 -118.07
C LEU A 583 -40.45 -89.69 -117.73
N HIS A 584 -39.94 -90.54 -118.62
CA HIS A 584 -39.93 -91.99 -118.43
C HIS A 584 -38.63 -92.39 -117.73
N LEU A 585 -38.76 -93.17 -116.65
CA LEU A 585 -37.68 -93.58 -115.77
C LEU A 585 -37.65 -95.10 -115.65
N LYS A 586 -36.69 -95.75 -116.33
CA LYS A 586 -36.51 -97.21 -116.29
C LYS A 586 -35.10 -97.59 -115.87
N GLY A 587 -34.99 -98.51 -114.90
CA GLY A 587 -33.70 -99.07 -114.47
C GLY A 587 -33.00 -99.83 -115.59
N ALA A 588 -31.66 -99.84 -115.60
CA ALA A 588 -30.90 -100.49 -116.66
C ALA A 588 -31.17 -102.00 -116.79
N THR A 589 -31.46 -102.67 -115.66
CA THR A 589 -31.71 -104.12 -115.55
C THR A 589 -33.04 -104.48 -114.89
N ALA A 590 -33.79 -103.50 -114.38
CA ALA A 590 -35.08 -103.71 -113.71
C ALA A 590 -36.24 -103.60 -114.70
N ALA A 591 -37.22 -104.49 -114.58
CA ALA A 591 -38.51 -104.39 -115.28
C ALA A 591 -39.35 -103.22 -114.71
N GLY A 592 -39.09 -102.82 -113.47
CA GLY A 592 -39.73 -101.72 -112.76
C GLY A 592 -39.40 -100.36 -113.38
N GLU A 593 -40.43 -99.55 -113.57
CA GLU A 593 -40.35 -98.26 -114.24
C GLU A 593 -41.48 -97.33 -113.77
N GLY A 594 -41.22 -96.04 -113.89
CA GLY A 594 -42.13 -94.97 -113.48
C GLY A 594 -42.24 -93.91 -114.56
N GLU A 595 -43.42 -93.29 -114.64
CA GLU A 595 -43.65 -92.13 -115.50
C GLU A 595 -44.12 -90.96 -114.64
N LEU A 596 -43.40 -89.85 -114.77
CA LEU A 596 -43.89 -88.55 -114.34
C LEU A 596 -44.43 -87.84 -115.57
N PHE A 597 -45.75 -87.61 -115.57
CA PHE A 597 -46.42 -86.85 -116.60
C PHE A 597 -46.74 -85.45 -116.09
N ILE A 598 -46.11 -84.46 -116.71
CA ILE A 598 -46.39 -83.05 -116.47
C ILE A 598 -47.31 -82.62 -117.61
N GLY A 599 -48.61 -82.53 -117.32
CA GLY A 599 -49.57 -82.02 -118.29
C GLY A 599 -49.23 -80.60 -118.71
N TRP A 600 -49.74 -80.18 -119.86
CA TRP A 600 -49.82 -78.76 -120.20
C TRP A 600 -51.28 -78.31 -120.07
N SER A 601 -51.51 -77.19 -119.39
CA SER A 601 -52.80 -76.51 -119.48
C SER A 601 -53.02 -76.06 -120.92
N GLY A 602 -54.18 -76.37 -121.51
CA GLY A 602 -54.55 -75.93 -122.85
C GLY A 602 -54.82 -74.41 -122.95
N SER A 603 -54.75 -73.72 -121.81
CA SER A 603 -54.97 -72.29 -121.64
C SER A 603 -53.79 -71.69 -120.89
N SER A 604 -53.27 -70.56 -121.38
CA SER A 604 -52.01 -69.99 -120.90
C SER A 604 -52.16 -69.40 -119.49
N GLY A 605 -51.39 -69.92 -118.53
CA GLY A 605 -51.33 -69.42 -117.14
C GLY A 605 -52.05 -70.27 -116.09
N ASP A 606 -52.86 -71.26 -116.49
CA ASP A 606 -53.55 -72.16 -115.55
C ASP A 606 -52.59 -73.20 -114.95
N HIS A 607 -52.89 -73.64 -113.72
CA HIS A 607 -52.11 -74.66 -113.03
C HIS A 607 -52.16 -76.01 -113.75
N ALA A 608 -51.01 -76.46 -114.23
CA ALA A 608 -50.88 -77.73 -114.92
C ALA A 608 -50.72 -78.88 -113.90
N PRO A 609 -51.59 -79.91 -113.94
CA PRO A 609 -51.53 -81.00 -112.97
C PRO A 609 -50.37 -81.97 -113.28
N VAL A 610 -49.60 -82.29 -112.24
CA VAL A 610 -48.53 -83.30 -112.31
C VAL A 610 -49.09 -84.64 -111.85
N HIS A 611 -48.98 -85.65 -112.70
CA HIS A 611 -49.40 -87.01 -112.42
C HIS A 611 -48.21 -87.95 -112.39
N ILE A 612 -48.23 -88.91 -111.47
CA ILE A 612 -47.27 -90.00 -111.40
C ILE A 612 -47.99 -91.34 -111.52
N ARG A 613 -47.37 -92.28 -112.22
CA ARG A 613 -47.71 -93.71 -112.16
C ARG A 613 -46.45 -94.55 -112.14
N SER A 614 -46.57 -95.80 -111.71
CA SER A 614 -45.49 -96.77 -111.76
C SER A 614 -46.02 -98.17 -112.01
N ARG A 615 -45.12 -99.07 -112.37
CA ARG A 615 -45.36 -100.51 -112.35
C ARG A 615 -44.35 -101.19 -111.45
N ARG A 616 -44.78 -102.28 -110.80
CA ARG A 616 -43.88 -103.13 -110.01
C ARG A 616 -42.82 -103.76 -110.92
N ASP A 617 -41.66 -104.07 -110.34
CA ASP A 617 -40.52 -104.73 -110.96
C ASP A 617 -40.77 -106.21 -111.33
N THR A 618 -41.73 -106.45 -112.22
CA THR A 618 -41.99 -107.74 -112.89
C THR A 618 -42.55 -107.52 -114.29
N ASP A 619 -42.21 -108.37 -115.26
CA ASP A 619 -42.59 -108.16 -116.68
C ASP A 619 -44.10 -108.20 -116.96
N SER A 620 -44.85 -108.93 -116.13
CA SER A 620 -46.30 -109.05 -116.21
C SER A 620 -47.09 -107.99 -115.43
N ALA A 621 -46.44 -107.13 -114.65
CA ALA A 621 -47.14 -106.08 -113.91
C ALA A 621 -47.76 -105.04 -114.85
N ASN A 622 -49.06 -104.81 -114.71
CA ASN A 622 -49.71 -103.66 -115.34
C ASN A 622 -49.23 -102.35 -114.70
N TRP A 623 -49.26 -101.27 -115.48
CA TRP A 623 -49.14 -99.91 -114.97
C TRP A 623 -50.22 -99.59 -113.93
N SER A 624 -49.86 -98.87 -112.87
CA SER A 624 -50.84 -98.28 -111.96
C SER A 624 -51.70 -97.25 -112.69
N GLU A 625 -52.88 -96.98 -112.15
CA GLU A 625 -53.60 -95.74 -112.48
C GLU A 625 -52.74 -94.51 -112.09
N TRP A 626 -53.08 -93.37 -112.67
CA TRP A 626 -52.37 -92.11 -112.47
C TRP A 626 -52.84 -91.41 -111.20
N ALA A 627 -51.90 -90.95 -110.37
CA ALA A 627 -52.16 -90.19 -109.15
C ALA A 627 -51.60 -88.77 -109.23
N GLN A 628 -52.34 -87.77 -108.73
CA GLN A 628 -51.94 -86.36 -108.74
C GLN A 628 -51.11 -85.99 -107.50
N VAL A 629 -50.16 -85.05 -107.66
CA VAL A 629 -49.35 -84.48 -106.56
C VAL A 629 -49.87 -83.09 -106.18
N TYR A 630 -49.98 -82.81 -104.88
CA TYR A 630 -50.36 -81.50 -104.32
C TYR A 630 -49.14 -80.68 -103.85
N THR A 631 -49.28 -79.36 -103.84
CA THR A 631 -48.24 -78.34 -103.64
C THR A 631 -48.68 -77.25 -102.65
N SER A 632 -47.85 -76.23 -102.39
CA SER A 632 -48.23 -75.06 -101.59
C SER A 632 -49.16 -74.04 -102.28
N LYS A 633 -49.49 -74.25 -103.57
CA LYS A 633 -50.63 -73.59 -104.23
C LYS A 633 -51.96 -74.26 -103.91
N ASP A 634 -51.91 -75.51 -103.46
CA ASP A 634 -53.03 -76.25 -102.90
C ASP A 634 -53.08 -75.98 -101.37
N SER A 635 -54.28 -75.89 -100.80
CA SER A 635 -54.45 -75.44 -99.40
C SER A 635 -54.46 -76.59 -98.40
N VAL A 636 -53.59 -76.52 -97.37
CA VAL A 636 -53.46 -77.54 -96.31
C VAL A 636 -53.74 -76.90 -94.92
N PRO A 637 -54.73 -77.36 -94.12
CA PRO A 637 -55.14 -76.64 -92.90
C PRO A 637 -54.31 -76.95 -91.65
N GLY A 638 -53.86 -75.93 -90.89
CA GLY A 638 -52.90 -76.11 -89.78
C GLY A 638 -52.81 -74.97 -88.74
N VAL A 639 -51.59 -74.51 -88.42
CA VAL A 639 -51.20 -73.93 -87.12
C VAL A 639 -50.47 -72.56 -87.21
N ASN A 640 -50.68 -71.66 -86.24
CA ASN A 640 -49.93 -70.39 -86.00
C ASN A 640 -50.42 -69.66 -84.71
N ALA A 641 -49.58 -69.42 -83.66
CA ALA A 641 -49.75 -68.40 -82.56
C ALA A 641 -48.56 -68.39 -81.52
N LYS A 642 -48.53 -67.46 -80.54
CA LYS A 642 -47.29 -66.83 -79.97
C LYS A 642 -47.14 -66.77 -78.41
N GLY A 643 -45.95 -67.10 -77.86
CA GLY A 643 -45.40 -66.67 -76.53
C GLY A 643 -44.69 -67.77 -75.69
N ASN A 644 -43.88 -67.53 -74.62
CA ASN A 644 -42.97 -66.41 -74.27
C ASN A 644 -42.02 -66.68 -73.04
N GLN A 645 -40.75 -66.26 -73.12
CA GLN A 645 -39.71 -66.01 -72.06
C GLN A 645 -38.91 -67.18 -71.39
N ASP A 646 -37.83 -66.79 -70.68
CA ASP A 646 -36.47 -67.38 -70.66
C ASP A 646 -35.78 -67.22 -69.27
N THR A 647 -34.78 -68.04 -68.92
CA THR A 647 -34.18 -68.12 -67.56
C THR A 647 -32.65 -68.33 -67.52
N SER A 648 -31.85 -67.27 -67.32
CA SER A 648 -30.40 -67.40 -67.06
C SER A 648 -29.77 -66.28 -66.19
N GLY A 649 -29.02 -66.67 -65.15
CA GLY A 649 -28.26 -65.78 -64.25
C GLY A 649 -27.74 -66.52 -63.01
N ASN A 650 -26.47 -66.31 -62.59
CA ASN A 650 -25.74 -67.19 -61.67
C ASN A 650 -25.01 -66.41 -60.54
N ALA A 651 -24.99 -66.92 -59.31
CA ALA A 651 -24.67 -66.15 -58.10
C ALA A 651 -23.28 -66.40 -57.46
N ALA A 652 -22.53 -67.42 -57.89
CA ALA A 652 -21.40 -67.95 -57.12
C ALA A 652 -20.05 -67.22 -57.25
N THR A 653 -19.91 -66.22 -58.13
CA THR A 653 -18.63 -65.52 -58.42
C THR A 653 -18.72 -63.99 -58.36
N ALA A 654 -19.78 -63.47 -57.72
CA ALA A 654 -20.07 -62.04 -57.66
C ALA A 654 -19.13 -61.28 -56.70
N THR A 655 -18.04 -60.72 -57.23
CA THR A 655 -17.25 -59.66 -56.54
C THR A 655 -17.93 -58.30 -56.53
N LYS A 656 -19.06 -58.18 -57.22
CA LYS A 656 -20.02 -57.08 -57.12
C LYS A 656 -21.44 -57.56 -57.43
N LEU A 657 -22.44 -56.87 -56.91
CA LEU A 657 -23.84 -57.05 -57.29
C LEU A 657 -24.04 -56.72 -58.78
N GLN A 658 -24.81 -57.54 -59.51
CA GLN A 658 -25.08 -57.34 -60.94
C GLN A 658 -25.89 -56.06 -61.20
N THR A 659 -26.69 -55.64 -60.22
CA THR A 659 -27.31 -54.32 -60.15
C THR A 659 -27.04 -53.79 -58.75
N ALA A 660 -26.38 -52.63 -58.66
CA ALA A 660 -26.06 -52.01 -57.37
C ALA A 660 -27.35 -51.68 -56.60
N CYS A 661 -27.36 -51.94 -55.30
CA CYS A 661 -28.47 -51.59 -54.42
C CYS A 661 -28.19 -50.22 -53.80
N THR A 662 -29.23 -49.45 -53.47
CA THR A 662 -29.04 -48.20 -52.73
C THR A 662 -29.11 -48.44 -51.22
N ILE A 663 -28.12 -47.93 -50.47
CA ILE A 663 -28.15 -47.84 -49.01
C ILE A 663 -28.30 -46.36 -48.66
N ASN A 664 -29.48 -46.00 -48.14
CA ASN A 664 -29.90 -44.62 -47.87
C ASN A 664 -29.64 -43.62 -49.03
N GLY A 665 -29.81 -44.08 -50.27
CA GLY A 665 -29.60 -43.29 -51.50
C GLY A 665 -28.30 -43.63 -52.24
N VAL A 666 -27.24 -44.03 -51.52
CA VAL A 666 -25.91 -44.30 -52.11
C VAL A 666 -25.87 -45.66 -52.79
N SER A 667 -25.46 -45.68 -54.06
CA SER A 667 -25.26 -46.89 -54.85
C SER A 667 -24.11 -47.74 -54.31
N PHE A 668 -24.42 -48.94 -53.83
CA PHE A 668 -23.49 -49.91 -53.27
C PHE A 668 -23.57 -51.24 -54.05
N ASP A 669 -22.44 -51.65 -54.64
CA ASP A 669 -22.31 -52.93 -55.34
C ASP A 669 -21.41 -53.94 -54.61
N GLY A 670 -20.83 -53.58 -53.46
CA GLY A 670 -19.92 -54.44 -52.69
C GLY A 670 -18.46 -54.45 -53.16
N SER A 671 -18.10 -53.73 -54.23
CA SER A 671 -16.72 -53.70 -54.73
C SER A 671 -15.74 -52.87 -53.88
N LYS A 672 -16.24 -52.09 -52.92
CA LYS A 672 -15.51 -51.20 -52.01
C LYS A 672 -16.27 -51.07 -50.67
N ASN A 673 -15.64 -50.49 -49.65
CA ASN A 673 -16.38 -49.99 -48.49
C ASN A 673 -17.38 -48.90 -48.92
N ILE A 674 -18.53 -48.83 -48.24
CA ILE A 674 -19.49 -47.75 -48.44
C ILE A 674 -19.07 -46.51 -47.64
N GLU A 675 -19.06 -45.35 -48.28
CA GLU A 675 -18.92 -44.04 -47.64
C GLU A 675 -20.30 -43.37 -47.67
N LEU A 676 -20.78 -42.94 -46.50
CA LEU A 676 -22.04 -42.23 -46.33
C LEU A 676 -21.71 -40.83 -45.77
N THR A 677 -22.24 -39.79 -46.41
CA THR A 677 -22.12 -38.40 -45.97
C THR A 677 -23.20 -38.04 -44.94
N ALA A 678 -23.21 -36.79 -44.47
CA ALA A 678 -24.28 -36.29 -43.61
C ALA A 678 -25.64 -36.18 -44.33
N GLU A 679 -25.61 -35.94 -45.65
CA GLU A 679 -26.77 -35.98 -46.56
C GLU A 679 -27.34 -37.42 -46.61
N ASP A 680 -26.47 -38.39 -46.86
CA ASP A 680 -26.80 -39.84 -46.90
C ASP A 680 -27.21 -40.43 -45.54
N LEU A 681 -27.39 -39.61 -44.50
CA LEU A 681 -27.85 -40.00 -43.16
C LEU A 681 -28.98 -39.10 -42.62
N ASN A 682 -29.44 -38.10 -43.39
CA ASN A 682 -30.35 -37.02 -42.93
C ASN A 682 -29.84 -36.29 -41.67
N LEU A 683 -28.52 -36.20 -41.50
CA LEU A 683 -27.87 -35.54 -40.35
C LEU A 683 -27.44 -34.10 -40.64
N GLU A 684 -27.59 -33.61 -41.87
CA GLU A 684 -27.20 -32.27 -42.32
C GLU A 684 -27.64 -31.18 -41.34
N GLN A 685 -28.95 -31.11 -41.03
CA GLN A 685 -29.49 -30.11 -40.11
C GLN A 685 -28.91 -30.24 -38.68
N THR A 686 -28.53 -31.45 -38.26
CA THR A 686 -27.87 -31.67 -36.96
C THR A 686 -26.41 -31.20 -36.99
N VAL A 687 -25.71 -31.40 -38.11
CA VAL A 687 -24.34 -30.92 -38.34
C VAL A 687 -24.30 -29.39 -38.48
N GLU A 688 -25.25 -28.78 -39.17
CA GLU A 688 -25.40 -27.31 -39.28
C GLU A 688 -25.71 -26.67 -37.92
N LEU A 689 -26.66 -27.23 -37.15
CA LEU A 689 -26.98 -26.74 -35.81
C LEU A 689 -25.79 -26.90 -34.84
N ALA A 690 -24.99 -27.96 -34.98
CA ALA A 690 -23.77 -28.14 -34.21
C ALA A 690 -22.65 -27.17 -34.64
N ALA A 691 -22.54 -26.84 -35.93
CA ALA A 691 -21.59 -25.86 -36.45
C ALA A 691 -21.92 -24.42 -36.01
N GLY A 692 -23.19 -24.13 -35.75
CA GLY A 692 -23.67 -22.85 -35.20
C GLY A 692 -23.61 -22.71 -33.67
N ALA A 693 -23.16 -23.74 -32.94
CA ALA A 693 -22.97 -23.69 -31.49
C ALA A 693 -21.61 -23.08 -31.11
N LEU A 694 -21.50 -22.51 -29.90
CA LEU A 694 -20.27 -21.84 -29.43
C LEU A 694 -19.05 -22.79 -29.49
N GLN A 695 -18.11 -22.47 -30.37
CA GLN A 695 -16.91 -23.27 -30.59
C GLN A 695 -15.93 -23.07 -29.44
N LYS A 696 -15.72 -24.13 -28.63
CA LYS A 696 -14.91 -24.08 -27.40
C LYS A 696 -13.46 -23.59 -27.61
N ASN A 697 -12.89 -23.82 -28.78
CA ASN A 697 -11.55 -23.36 -29.17
C ASN A 697 -11.49 -21.91 -29.64
N GLN A 698 -12.63 -21.27 -29.95
CA GLN A 698 -12.71 -19.88 -30.39
C GLN A 698 -12.85 -18.86 -29.25
N ASN A 699 -13.06 -19.31 -28.00
CA ASN A 699 -13.19 -18.45 -26.81
C ASN A 699 -14.20 -17.28 -26.99
N GLY A 700 -15.30 -17.53 -27.71
CA GLY A 700 -16.33 -16.53 -27.98
C GLY A 700 -16.03 -15.58 -29.14
N ALA A 701 -15.05 -15.86 -29.99
CA ALA A 701 -14.81 -15.07 -31.22
C ALA A 701 -15.99 -15.12 -32.20
N ASP A 702 -16.71 -16.24 -32.19
CA ASP A 702 -17.94 -16.57 -32.92
C ASP A 702 -19.20 -15.83 -32.42
N ILE A 703 -19.15 -15.16 -31.27
CA ILE A 703 -20.28 -14.36 -30.76
C ILE A 703 -20.42 -13.08 -31.63
N PRO A 704 -21.46 -12.95 -32.49
CA PRO A 704 -21.49 -11.88 -33.49
C PRO A 704 -21.70 -10.48 -32.87
N ASN A 705 -22.33 -10.44 -31.70
CA ASN A 705 -22.49 -9.23 -30.90
C ASN A 705 -22.25 -9.53 -29.41
N LYS A 706 -20.97 -9.49 -29.01
CA LYS A 706 -20.52 -9.72 -27.63
C LYS A 706 -21.21 -8.80 -26.63
N ASP A 707 -21.47 -7.56 -27.01
CA ASP A 707 -22.16 -6.58 -26.16
C ASP A 707 -23.59 -7.02 -25.83
N LYS A 708 -24.35 -7.43 -26.86
CA LYS A 708 -25.72 -7.92 -26.70
C LYS A 708 -25.78 -9.29 -26.00
N PHE A 709 -24.78 -10.15 -26.21
CA PHE A 709 -24.65 -11.41 -25.49
C PHE A 709 -24.45 -11.19 -23.99
N ILE A 710 -23.57 -10.26 -23.58
CA ILE A 710 -23.37 -9.88 -22.18
C ILE A 710 -24.66 -9.29 -21.57
N GLN A 711 -25.40 -8.45 -22.32
CA GLN A 711 -26.71 -7.93 -21.87
C GLN A 711 -27.72 -9.04 -21.61
N ASN A 712 -27.87 -9.98 -22.54
CA ASN A 712 -28.89 -11.04 -22.47
C ASN A 712 -28.55 -12.12 -21.42
N THR A 713 -27.27 -12.40 -21.18
CA THR A 713 -26.82 -13.40 -20.18
C THR A 713 -26.74 -12.85 -18.75
N GLY A 714 -26.83 -11.53 -18.58
CA GLY A 714 -26.64 -10.89 -17.27
C GLY A 714 -25.20 -10.91 -16.76
N ALA A 715 -24.23 -11.29 -17.61
CA ALA A 715 -22.82 -11.26 -17.29
C ALA A 715 -22.34 -9.82 -17.02
N CYS A 716 -21.32 -9.66 -16.18
CA CYS A 716 -20.75 -8.36 -15.91
C CYS A 716 -19.99 -7.83 -17.12
N ARG A 717 -20.31 -6.61 -17.59
CA ARG A 717 -19.47 -5.88 -18.54
C ARG A 717 -18.31 -5.21 -17.79
N ALA A 718 -17.17 -5.89 -17.75
CA ALA A 718 -15.97 -5.41 -17.08
C ALA A 718 -14.96 -4.81 -18.05
N PHE A 719 -14.41 -3.64 -17.67
CA PHE A 719 -13.29 -3.01 -18.37
C PHE A 719 -11.97 -3.35 -17.67
N SER A 720 -10.93 -3.65 -18.44
CA SER A 720 -9.57 -3.85 -17.90
C SER A 720 -9.13 -2.61 -17.14
N GLY A 721 -8.50 -2.80 -15.98
CA GLY A 721 -8.20 -1.71 -15.06
C GLY A 721 -7.31 -0.63 -15.67
N GLN A 722 -7.44 0.59 -15.13
CA GLN A 722 -6.90 1.85 -15.65
C GLN A 722 -7.82 2.62 -16.61
N THR A 723 -9.14 2.59 -16.40
CA THR A 723 -10.06 3.52 -17.07
C THR A 723 -9.83 4.95 -16.57
N ASP A 724 -9.52 5.91 -17.44
CA ASP A 724 -9.52 7.33 -17.08
C ASP A 724 -10.95 7.86 -17.03
N ILE A 725 -11.41 8.24 -15.84
CA ILE A 725 -12.79 8.70 -15.62
C ILE A 725 -12.85 10.19 -15.93
N ASP A 726 -13.25 10.51 -17.16
CA ASP A 726 -13.36 11.85 -17.76
C ASP A 726 -12.02 12.49 -18.19
N GLY A 727 -10.91 11.77 -18.06
CA GLY A 727 -9.60 12.17 -18.60
C GLY A 727 -9.00 13.44 -18.01
N SER A 728 -9.64 14.04 -16.99
CA SER A 728 -9.27 15.34 -16.42
C SER A 728 -9.62 15.43 -14.92
N GLN A 729 -8.91 16.32 -14.21
CA GLN A 729 -9.07 16.53 -12.77
C GLN A 729 -10.23 17.50 -12.46
N GLY A 730 -11.03 17.21 -11.44
CA GLY A 730 -12.00 18.15 -10.89
C GLY A 730 -13.11 17.47 -10.10
N GLU A 731 -14.04 18.28 -9.61
CA GLU A 731 -15.21 17.81 -8.88
C GLU A 731 -16.38 17.44 -9.81
N TRP A 732 -17.19 16.49 -9.36
CA TRP A 732 -18.45 16.10 -9.99
C TRP A 732 -19.58 16.11 -8.98
N SER A 733 -20.76 16.52 -9.44
CA SER A 733 -22.01 16.15 -8.79
C SER A 733 -22.34 14.69 -9.07
N THR A 734 -23.16 14.10 -8.21
CA THR A 734 -23.72 12.76 -8.38
C THR A 734 -24.47 12.64 -9.71
N VAL A 735 -25.14 13.72 -10.13
CA VAL A 735 -25.80 13.80 -11.44
C VAL A 735 -24.79 13.72 -12.59
N ALA A 736 -23.68 14.45 -12.54
CA ALA A 736 -22.65 14.41 -13.57
C ALA A 736 -22.00 13.02 -13.68
N PHE A 737 -21.67 12.40 -12.55
CA PHE A 737 -21.14 11.04 -12.50
C PHE A 737 -22.12 10.01 -13.09
N ILE A 738 -23.40 10.11 -12.72
CA ILE A 738 -24.45 9.21 -13.23
C ILE A 738 -24.68 9.39 -14.74
N SER A 739 -24.62 10.62 -15.26
CA SER A 739 -24.65 10.87 -16.71
C SER A 739 -23.42 10.34 -17.44
N TRP A 740 -22.22 10.40 -16.83
CA TRP A 740 -21.03 9.77 -17.39
C TRP A 740 -21.17 8.23 -17.46
N LEU A 741 -21.71 7.60 -16.43
CA LEU A 741 -22.00 6.15 -16.44
C LEU A 741 -22.99 5.77 -17.54
N GLU A 742 -24.03 6.59 -17.77
CA GLU A 742 -24.99 6.40 -18.86
C GLU A 742 -24.34 6.49 -20.25
N ASN A 743 -23.49 7.49 -20.47
CA ASN A 743 -22.73 7.64 -21.71
C ASN A 743 -21.75 6.47 -21.97
N ASN A 744 -21.21 5.86 -20.91
CA ASN A 744 -20.39 4.64 -20.98
C ASN A 744 -21.23 3.34 -21.06
N GLY A 745 -22.55 3.47 -21.16
CA GLY A 745 -23.50 2.37 -21.34
C GLY A 745 -23.79 1.56 -20.08
N ALA A 746 -23.42 2.02 -18.88
CA ALA A 746 -23.56 1.23 -17.66
C ALA A 746 -24.98 0.72 -17.42
N PHE A 747 -25.99 1.57 -17.59
CA PHE A 747 -27.40 1.23 -17.42
C PHE A 747 -28.02 0.42 -18.58
N ARG A 748 -27.22 0.05 -19.60
CA ARG A 748 -27.63 -0.85 -20.69
C ARG A 748 -27.35 -2.33 -20.39
N HIS A 749 -26.63 -2.62 -19.31
CA HIS A 749 -26.30 -3.97 -18.86
C HIS A 749 -26.86 -4.21 -17.45
N PRO A 750 -27.32 -5.42 -17.10
CA PRO A 750 -27.77 -5.71 -15.74
C PRO A 750 -26.68 -5.52 -14.68
N TYR A 751 -25.42 -5.72 -15.07
CA TYR A 751 -24.23 -5.46 -14.25
C TYR A 751 -23.08 -4.94 -15.12
N TRP A 752 -22.46 -3.84 -14.72
CA TRP A 752 -21.33 -3.18 -15.36
C TRP A 752 -20.28 -2.81 -14.31
N MET A 753 -18.99 -2.94 -14.62
CA MET A 753 -17.92 -2.44 -13.74
C MET A 753 -16.74 -1.85 -14.50
N CYS A 754 -16.13 -0.81 -13.92
CA CYS A 754 -14.81 -0.33 -14.33
C CYS A 754 -13.90 -0.14 -13.11
N LYS A 755 -12.59 -0.05 -13.35
CA LYS A 755 -11.62 0.34 -12.34
C LYS A 755 -10.85 1.57 -12.82
N GLY A 756 -11.04 2.67 -12.10
CA GLY A 756 -10.39 3.95 -12.36
C GLY A 756 -8.86 3.82 -12.39
N SER A 757 -8.21 4.59 -13.26
CA SER A 757 -6.75 4.69 -13.30
C SER A 757 -6.23 5.35 -12.01
N TRP A 758 -4.96 5.11 -11.67
CA TRP A 758 -4.33 5.76 -10.52
C TRP A 758 -4.00 7.24 -10.77
N SER A 759 -4.30 7.78 -11.96
CA SER A 759 -4.02 9.17 -12.29
C SER A 759 -5.07 10.11 -11.72
N TYR A 760 -4.77 10.73 -10.57
CA TYR A 760 -5.60 11.78 -9.98
C TYR A 760 -5.81 12.98 -10.91
N ALA A 761 -4.89 13.21 -11.86
CA ALA A 761 -5.03 14.24 -12.89
C ALA A 761 -6.05 13.90 -13.98
N ARG A 762 -6.49 12.62 -14.08
CA ARG A 762 -7.35 12.09 -15.15
C ARG A 762 -8.64 11.43 -14.62
N ASN A 763 -8.93 11.58 -13.34
CA ASN A 763 -10.12 11.07 -12.67
C ASN A 763 -10.75 12.14 -11.77
N ARG A 764 -12.08 12.11 -11.66
CA ARG A 764 -12.88 13.08 -10.90
C ARG A 764 -13.08 12.69 -9.43
N VAL A 765 -13.61 13.62 -8.64
CA VAL A 765 -14.02 13.41 -7.24
C VAL A 765 -15.49 13.81 -7.08
N ILE A 766 -16.33 12.92 -6.53
CA ILE A 766 -17.75 13.22 -6.27
C ILE A 766 -17.86 13.90 -4.89
N THR A 767 -18.43 15.10 -4.82
CA THR A 767 -18.42 15.94 -3.59
C THR A 767 -19.80 16.22 -2.97
N ASP A 768 -20.90 16.01 -3.69
CA ASP A 768 -22.27 16.27 -3.23
C ASP A 768 -22.93 15.08 -2.48
N THR A 769 -22.14 14.11 -2.01
CA THR A 769 -22.64 12.80 -1.55
C THR A 769 -23.30 12.82 -0.17
N GLY A 770 -23.07 13.85 0.64
CA GLY A 770 -23.51 13.94 2.04
C GLY A 770 -22.84 12.93 3.02
N CYS A 771 -22.07 11.96 2.53
CA CYS A 771 -21.40 10.93 3.35
C CYS A 771 -19.85 10.88 3.17
N GLY A 772 -19.31 11.86 2.44
CA GLY A 772 -17.88 12.09 2.25
C GLY A 772 -17.46 11.99 0.78
N ASN A 773 -16.41 12.73 0.41
CA ASN A 773 -15.95 12.84 -0.97
C ASN A 773 -15.47 11.48 -1.51
N ILE A 774 -15.91 11.12 -2.72
CA ILE A 774 -15.55 9.86 -3.38
C ILE A 774 -14.52 10.16 -4.47
N CYS A 775 -13.24 9.87 -4.20
CA CYS A 775 -12.20 9.97 -5.23
C CYS A 775 -12.26 8.73 -6.14
N LEU A 776 -12.40 8.96 -7.45
CA LEU A 776 -12.56 7.87 -8.43
C LEU A 776 -11.23 7.31 -8.95
N ALA A 777 -10.11 8.00 -8.70
CA ALA A 777 -8.77 7.49 -9.01
C ALA A 777 -8.50 6.18 -8.24
N GLY A 778 -8.10 5.13 -8.95
CA GLY A 778 -7.87 3.78 -8.39
C GLY A 778 -9.13 3.05 -7.89
N ALA A 779 -10.29 3.70 -7.87
CA ALA A 779 -11.52 3.13 -7.32
C ALA A 779 -12.11 2.04 -8.23
N VAL A 780 -12.86 1.12 -7.64
CA VAL A 780 -13.70 0.16 -8.37
C VAL A 780 -15.13 0.70 -8.37
N ILE A 781 -15.74 0.81 -9.54
CA ILE A 781 -17.12 1.24 -9.71
C ILE A 781 -17.92 0.07 -10.25
N GLU A 782 -19.00 -0.27 -9.55
CA GLU A 782 -19.96 -1.32 -9.90
C GLU A 782 -21.34 -0.68 -10.07
N VAL A 783 -22.01 -0.95 -11.20
CA VAL A 783 -23.37 -0.48 -11.48
C VAL A 783 -24.26 -1.69 -11.71
N MET A 784 -25.31 -1.82 -10.90
CA MET A 784 -26.28 -2.91 -10.95
C MET A 784 -27.66 -2.33 -11.24
N GLY A 785 -28.40 -2.92 -12.18
CA GLY A 785 -29.73 -2.48 -12.59
C GLY A 785 -29.75 -1.47 -13.73
N THR A 786 -30.86 -0.74 -13.86
CA THR A 786 -31.14 0.17 -15.00
C THR A 786 -31.32 1.61 -14.53
N ARG A 787 -31.49 2.56 -15.45
CA ARG A 787 -31.59 3.98 -15.12
C ARG A 787 -32.73 4.32 -14.14
N GLY A 788 -33.84 3.58 -14.17
CA GLY A 788 -34.97 3.76 -13.25
C GLY A 788 -34.88 2.96 -11.93
N ALA A 789 -33.96 2.00 -11.85
CA ALA A 789 -33.75 1.17 -10.67
C ALA A 789 -32.26 0.77 -10.61
N MET A 790 -31.45 1.62 -9.99
CA MET A 790 -29.99 1.50 -9.94
C MET A 790 -29.47 1.32 -8.52
N THR A 791 -28.44 0.48 -8.39
CA THR A 791 -27.50 0.49 -7.27
C THR A 791 -26.11 0.75 -7.84
N ILE A 792 -25.45 1.81 -7.40
CA ILE A 792 -24.06 2.11 -7.78
C ILE A 792 -23.20 1.98 -6.54
N ARG A 793 -22.18 1.12 -6.60
CA ARG A 793 -21.21 0.91 -5.52
C ARG A 793 -19.84 1.39 -5.98
N VAL A 794 -19.19 2.21 -5.16
CA VAL A 794 -17.82 2.69 -5.39
C VAL A 794 -16.95 2.29 -4.22
N THR A 795 -15.94 1.47 -4.48
CA THR A 795 -14.95 1.06 -3.47
C THR A 795 -13.66 1.85 -3.70
N THR A 796 -13.30 2.71 -2.74
CA THR A 796 -12.14 3.59 -2.84
C THR A 796 -10.83 2.87 -2.48
N PRO A 797 -9.69 3.27 -3.06
CA PRO A 797 -8.38 2.71 -2.73
C PRO A 797 -7.96 2.94 -1.27
N SER A 798 -6.89 2.25 -0.84
CA SER A 798 -6.29 2.41 0.48
C SER A 798 -5.56 3.74 0.69
N THR A 799 -5.23 4.46 -0.38
CA THR A 799 -4.54 5.75 -0.42
C THR A 799 -5.24 6.71 -1.38
N SER A 800 -5.23 8.01 -1.08
CA SER A 800 -5.74 9.06 -1.98
C SER A 800 -4.97 10.36 -1.73
N SER A 801 -4.63 11.08 -2.80
CA SER A 801 -4.14 12.46 -2.76
C SER A 801 -5.19 13.49 -3.21
N GLY A 802 -6.36 13.03 -3.67
CA GLY A 802 -7.45 13.86 -4.19
C GLY A 802 -8.53 14.23 -3.18
N GLY A 803 -8.26 14.17 -1.88
CA GLY A 803 -9.20 14.55 -0.81
C GLY A 803 -10.42 13.63 -0.64
N GLY A 804 -10.46 12.47 -1.30
CA GLY A 804 -11.52 11.47 -1.12
C GLY A 804 -11.27 10.53 0.06
N ILE A 805 -12.33 9.99 0.66
CA ILE A 805 -12.24 9.05 1.77
C ILE A 805 -11.71 7.70 1.28
N THR A 806 -10.59 7.24 1.84
CA THR A 806 -9.95 5.96 1.51
C THR A 806 -10.52 4.78 2.30
N ASN A 807 -10.22 3.55 1.86
CA ASN A 807 -10.61 2.31 2.54
C ASN A 807 -12.14 2.20 2.77
N ALA A 808 -12.95 2.82 1.91
CA ALA A 808 -14.39 2.98 2.08
C ALA A 808 -15.17 2.36 0.91
N GLN A 809 -16.37 1.89 1.21
CA GLN A 809 -17.36 1.52 0.21
C GLN A 809 -18.52 2.52 0.30
N PHE A 810 -18.90 3.05 -0.85
CA PHE A 810 -19.99 4.01 -1.01
C PHE A 810 -21.07 3.37 -1.88
N THR A 811 -22.31 3.33 -1.40
CA THR A 811 -23.43 2.73 -2.12
C THR A 811 -24.52 3.79 -2.34
N TYR A 812 -24.75 4.16 -3.60
CA TYR A 812 -25.87 4.96 -4.05
C TYR A 812 -27.03 4.04 -4.46
N ILE A 813 -28.24 4.37 -4.01
CA ILE A 813 -29.45 3.61 -4.36
C ILE A 813 -30.50 4.58 -4.88
N ASN A 814 -31.10 4.26 -6.02
CA ASN A 814 -32.28 4.95 -6.56
C ASN A 814 -33.24 3.91 -7.17
N HIS A 815 -34.48 3.87 -6.71
CA HIS A 815 -35.51 2.90 -7.15
C HIS A 815 -36.77 3.62 -7.69
N GLY A 816 -36.59 4.78 -8.31
CA GLY A 816 -37.66 5.58 -8.91
C GLY A 816 -38.36 6.50 -7.91
N ASP A 817 -39.35 7.25 -8.41
CA ASP A 817 -39.89 8.48 -7.81
C ASP A 817 -40.49 8.32 -6.39
N ALA A 818 -40.80 7.10 -5.96
CA ALA A 818 -41.30 6.79 -4.62
C ALA A 818 -40.19 6.64 -3.55
N TYR A 819 -38.92 6.66 -3.93
CA TYR A 819 -37.77 6.46 -3.04
C TYR A 819 -36.88 7.69 -3.01
N ALA A 820 -36.40 8.09 -1.82
CA ALA A 820 -35.41 9.14 -1.69
C ALA A 820 -34.02 8.61 -2.12
N PRO A 821 -33.47 9.04 -3.27
CA PRO A 821 -32.18 8.56 -3.72
C PRO A 821 -31.05 9.18 -2.89
N GLY A 822 -29.98 8.44 -2.65
CA GLY A 822 -28.86 8.96 -1.87
C GLY A 822 -27.71 7.99 -1.70
N TRP A 823 -26.55 8.56 -1.39
CA TRP A 823 -25.35 7.81 -1.03
C TRP A 823 -25.38 7.37 0.43
N ARG A 824 -24.79 6.21 0.68
CA ARG A 824 -24.47 5.66 2.00
C ARG A 824 -23.00 5.27 2.00
N ARG A 825 -22.31 5.40 3.13
CA ARG A 825 -20.93 4.93 3.30
C ARG A 825 -20.91 3.80 4.32
N ASP A 826 -20.37 2.66 3.93
CA ASP A 826 -20.35 1.46 4.76
C ASP A 826 -19.22 1.55 5.79
N TYR A 827 -19.53 1.28 7.05
CA TYR A 827 -18.57 1.27 8.15
C TYR A 827 -17.89 -0.09 8.26
N ASN A 828 -16.60 -0.09 8.58
CA ASN A 828 -15.78 -1.30 8.67
C ASN A 828 -14.71 -1.15 9.77
N THR A 829 -13.85 -2.16 9.96
CA THR A 829 -12.82 -2.16 11.02
C THR A 829 -11.81 -1.02 10.93
N LYS A 830 -11.59 -0.44 9.73
CA LYS A 830 -10.79 0.78 9.52
C LYS A 830 -11.62 2.06 9.54
N ASN A 831 -12.86 2.02 9.02
CA ASN A 831 -13.81 3.13 9.02
C ASN A 831 -14.87 2.91 10.11
N GLN A 832 -14.47 3.01 11.37
CA GLN A 832 -15.36 2.84 12.53
C GLN A 832 -16.23 4.08 12.78
N GLN A 833 -17.40 3.88 13.40
CA GLN A 833 -18.20 4.98 13.95
C GLN A 833 -17.60 5.41 15.31
N PRO A 834 -17.36 6.72 15.55
CA PRO A 834 -16.99 7.18 16.88
C PRO A 834 -18.10 6.88 17.89
N ALA A 835 -17.75 6.31 19.05
CA ALA A 835 -18.67 5.75 20.05
C ALA A 835 -19.83 6.67 20.47
N PHE A 836 -19.63 7.99 20.42
CA PHE A 836 -20.58 9.00 20.87
C PHE A 836 -21.28 9.76 19.73
N ALA A 837 -21.00 9.44 18.45
CA ALA A 837 -21.46 10.22 17.31
C ALA A 837 -22.93 9.98 16.89
N LEU A 838 -23.57 8.93 17.40
CA LEU A 838 -24.96 8.56 17.06
C LEU A 838 -25.99 8.92 18.15
N GLY A 839 -25.56 9.51 19.28
CA GLY A 839 -26.41 9.63 20.45
C GLY A 839 -26.53 8.29 21.19
N GLN A 840 -27.75 7.78 21.38
CA GLN A 840 -27.99 6.58 22.19
C GLN A 840 -27.39 5.31 21.59
N THR A 841 -26.65 4.57 22.41
CA THR A 841 -26.07 3.26 22.15
C THR A 841 -27.05 2.17 22.60
N GLY A 842 -27.61 1.42 21.64
CA GLY A 842 -28.53 0.32 21.92
C GLY A 842 -29.93 0.78 22.36
N ARG A 843 -30.69 -0.13 23.00
CA ARG A 843 -32.01 0.18 23.59
C ARG A 843 -31.85 0.61 25.06
N ARG A 844 -32.90 1.24 25.60
CA ARG A 844 -33.00 1.61 27.02
C ARG A 844 -32.74 0.39 27.92
N VAL A 845 -31.91 0.56 28.95
CA VAL A 845 -31.56 -0.51 29.90
C VAL A 845 -32.41 -0.44 31.17
N ALA A 846 -32.68 -1.60 31.77
CA ALA A 846 -33.69 -1.76 32.82
C ALA A 846 -33.37 -1.09 34.17
N ASN A 847 -32.11 -0.72 34.43
CA ASN A 847 -31.71 0.06 35.60
C ASN A 847 -30.33 0.71 35.38
N ASP A 848 -29.97 1.66 36.25
CA ASP A 848 -28.70 2.39 36.20
C ASP A 848 -27.44 1.56 36.48
N LYS A 849 -27.59 0.29 36.89
CA LYS A 849 -26.47 -0.66 37.05
C LYS A 849 -26.34 -1.64 35.89
N ALA A 850 -27.32 -1.69 34.98
CA ALA A 850 -27.41 -2.70 33.91
C ALA A 850 -26.37 -2.54 32.79
N VAL A 851 -25.77 -1.35 32.62
CA VAL A 851 -24.65 -1.16 31.68
C VAL A 851 -23.39 -1.80 32.27
N GLY A 852 -23.00 -2.96 31.73
CA GLY A 852 -21.83 -3.71 32.16
C GLY A 852 -20.52 -2.94 31.98
N TRP A 853 -19.48 -3.30 32.74
CA TRP A 853 -18.18 -2.63 32.68
C TRP A 853 -17.38 -2.93 31.40
N ASN A 854 -17.68 -4.08 30.78
CA ASN A 854 -17.04 -4.62 29.59
C ASN A 854 -17.88 -4.37 28.31
N TRP A 855 -18.88 -3.48 28.37
CA TRP A 855 -19.69 -3.14 27.21
C TRP A 855 -18.92 -2.15 26.31
N ASN A 856 -19.42 -1.93 25.09
CA ASN A 856 -18.81 -0.96 24.19
C ASN A 856 -18.92 0.46 24.78
N SER A 857 -17.93 1.32 24.52
CA SER A 857 -18.04 2.75 24.83
C SER A 857 -19.28 3.34 24.14
N GLY A 858 -19.99 4.25 24.80
CA GLY A 858 -21.24 4.82 24.27
C GLY A 858 -22.09 5.60 25.28
N VAL A 859 -23.26 6.07 24.83
CA VAL A 859 -24.27 6.77 25.66
C VAL A 859 -25.47 5.87 25.87
N TYR A 860 -25.73 5.46 27.10
CA TYR A 860 -26.84 4.58 27.43
C TYR A 860 -27.96 5.37 28.15
N ASP A 861 -29.22 5.07 27.83
CA ASP A 861 -30.39 5.56 28.56
C ASP A 861 -30.85 4.45 29.52
N ALA A 862 -30.95 4.75 30.80
CA ALA A 862 -31.24 3.78 31.85
C ALA A 862 -32.45 4.21 32.67
N ASP A 863 -33.40 3.31 32.90
CA ASP A 863 -34.51 3.58 33.81
C ASP A 863 -34.02 3.72 35.26
N ILE A 864 -34.62 4.66 35.99
CA ILE A 864 -34.52 4.78 37.45
C ILE A 864 -35.93 4.98 37.98
N SER A 865 -36.21 4.64 39.25
CA SER A 865 -37.57 4.66 39.78
C SER A 865 -38.25 6.03 39.61
N GLY A 866 -39.15 6.15 38.63
CA GLY A 866 -39.88 7.38 38.29
C GLY A 866 -39.23 8.31 37.25
N ALA A 867 -38.10 7.95 36.63
CA ALA A 867 -37.43 8.75 35.59
C ALA A 867 -36.49 7.91 34.70
N SER A 868 -35.71 8.54 33.81
CA SER A 868 -34.51 7.90 33.25
C SER A 868 -33.27 8.78 33.45
N THR A 869 -32.10 8.17 33.32
CA THR A 869 -30.79 8.79 33.48
C THR A 869 -29.91 8.48 32.28
N LEU A 870 -29.06 9.44 31.91
CA LEU A 870 -28.02 9.23 30.91
C LEU A 870 -26.79 8.59 31.58
N ILE A 871 -26.21 7.58 30.94
CA ILE A 871 -24.95 6.94 31.35
C ILE A 871 -23.94 7.08 30.21
N LEU A 872 -22.89 7.88 30.44
CA LEU A 872 -21.70 7.88 29.59
C LEU A 872 -20.82 6.71 30.01
N HIS A 873 -20.54 5.78 29.10
CA HIS A 873 -19.64 4.67 29.35
C HIS A 873 -18.39 4.80 28.47
N PHE A 874 -17.23 4.84 29.12
CA PHE A 874 -15.92 4.77 28.48
C PHE A 874 -15.28 3.44 28.87
N ASN A 875 -14.96 2.61 27.89
CA ASN A 875 -14.27 1.34 28.05
C ASN A 875 -13.12 1.25 27.03
N MET A 876 -11.91 1.01 27.54
CA MET A 876 -10.71 0.78 26.74
C MET A 876 -10.21 -0.67 26.78
N ASN A 877 -10.86 -1.55 27.56
CA ASN A 877 -10.53 -2.97 27.74
C ASN A 877 -9.05 -3.25 28.13
N ALA A 878 -8.36 -2.29 28.75
CA ALA A 878 -6.94 -2.38 29.10
C ALA A 878 -6.60 -1.58 30.37
N GLY A 879 -5.53 -2.00 31.07
CA GLY A 879 -5.02 -1.33 32.28
C GLY A 879 -5.83 -1.63 33.55
N SER A 880 -5.34 -1.10 34.69
CA SER A 880 -5.95 -1.33 36.02
C SER A 880 -7.34 -0.72 36.20
N CYS A 881 -7.68 0.29 35.38
CA CYS A 881 -9.00 0.90 35.30
C CYS A 881 -9.54 0.77 33.87
N PRO A 882 -10.01 -0.41 33.44
CA PRO A 882 -10.38 -0.66 32.04
C PRO A 882 -11.60 0.13 31.56
N ALA A 883 -12.45 0.56 32.49
CA ALA A 883 -13.63 1.35 32.18
C ALA A 883 -14.03 2.33 33.28
N VAL A 884 -14.70 3.41 32.90
CA VAL A 884 -15.37 4.37 33.78
C VAL A 884 -16.78 4.65 33.25
N GLN A 885 -17.71 4.94 34.16
CA GLN A 885 -19.03 5.41 33.80
C GLN A 885 -19.36 6.71 34.54
N PHE A 886 -20.12 7.58 33.89
CA PHE A 886 -20.75 8.76 34.49
C PHE A 886 -22.27 8.67 34.34
N ARG A 887 -23.01 8.72 35.45
CA ARG A 887 -24.48 8.79 35.48
C ARG A 887 -24.93 10.23 35.69
N VAL A 888 -25.70 10.77 34.75
CA VAL A 888 -26.17 12.16 34.74
C VAL A 888 -27.70 12.19 34.88
N ASN A 889 -28.17 12.66 36.04
CA ASN A 889 -29.59 12.78 36.32
C ASN A 889 -30.19 14.03 35.68
N TYR A 890 -31.46 13.96 35.27
CA TYR A 890 -32.23 15.08 34.74
C TYR A 890 -32.33 16.28 35.71
N ARG A 891 -32.62 17.49 35.18
CA ARG A 891 -32.74 18.75 35.95
C ARG A 891 -31.54 19.08 36.86
N ASN A 892 -30.32 18.76 36.43
CA ASN A 892 -29.09 18.89 37.23
C ASN A 892 -29.16 18.11 38.57
N GLY A 893 -29.91 17.00 38.60
CA GLY A 893 -30.18 16.17 39.78
C GLY A 893 -29.00 15.32 40.29
N GLY A 894 -27.77 15.77 40.07
CA GLY A 894 -26.52 15.08 40.42
C GLY A 894 -25.81 14.43 39.22
N ILE A 895 -24.48 14.45 39.25
CA ILE A 895 -23.60 13.69 38.36
C ILE A 895 -22.83 12.71 39.24
N PHE A 896 -22.78 11.45 38.86
CA PHE A 896 -22.11 10.39 39.62
C PHE A 896 -21.10 9.68 38.73
N TYR A 897 -20.02 9.16 39.32
CA TYR A 897 -19.09 8.26 38.62
C TYR A 897 -18.94 6.91 39.32
N ARG A 898 -18.45 5.93 38.56
CA ARG A 898 -17.87 4.69 39.08
C ARG A 898 -16.79 4.18 38.12
N SER A 899 -15.70 3.66 38.65
CA SER A 899 -14.61 3.03 37.90
C SER A 899 -14.67 1.52 38.04
N ALA A 900 -14.33 0.82 36.97
CA ALA A 900 -14.10 -0.62 36.99
C ALA A 900 -12.64 -0.92 37.30
N ARG A 901 -12.37 -2.08 37.89
CA ARG A 901 -11.04 -2.62 38.15
C ARG A 901 -10.72 -3.81 37.22
N ASP A 902 -9.43 -4.01 36.94
CA ASP A 902 -8.84 -5.06 36.09
C ASP A 902 -9.50 -6.46 36.17
N GLY A 903 -10.50 -6.71 35.31
CA GLY A 903 -11.22 -7.99 35.24
C GLY A 903 -12.28 -8.21 36.32
N TYR A 904 -12.26 -7.44 37.42
CA TYR A 904 -13.21 -7.54 38.53
C TYR A 904 -14.48 -6.69 38.32
N GLY A 905 -14.43 -5.66 37.47
CA GLY A 905 -15.58 -4.79 37.20
C GLY A 905 -15.78 -3.69 38.25
N PHE A 906 -17.02 -3.22 38.42
CA PHE A 906 -17.34 -2.11 39.34
C PHE A 906 -17.36 -2.59 40.81
N GLU A 907 -16.23 -2.47 41.50
CA GLU A 907 -16.12 -2.81 42.94
C GLU A 907 -16.89 -1.82 43.84
N ALA A 908 -17.01 -0.56 43.42
CA ALA A 908 -17.71 0.49 44.15
C ALA A 908 -19.07 0.85 43.52
N ASN A 909 -20.00 1.30 44.36
CA ASN A 909 -21.23 1.95 43.91
C ASN A 909 -20.95 3.36 43.36
N TRP A 910 -21.99 4.01 42.84
CA TRP A 910 -21.94 5.40 42.35
C TRP A 910 -21.49 6.40 43.43
N SER A 911 -20.47 7.19 43.11
CA SER A 911 -19.99 8.33 43.92
C SER A 911 -20.39 9.66 43.27
N GLU A 912 -20.92 10.62 44.05
CA GLU A 912 -21.44 11.89 43.53
C GLU A 912 -20.34 12.97 43.35
N PHE A 913 -20.44 13.77 42.29
CA PHE A 913 -19.75 15.06 42.16
C PHE A 913 -20.61 16.18 42.73
N TYR A 914 -20.11 16.84 43.77
CA TYR A 914 -20.75 18.02 44.32
C TYR A 914 -20.46 19.27 43.47
N THR A 915 -21.39 20.21 43.48
CA THR A 915 -21.33 21.47 42.71
C THR A 915 -21.71 22.67 43.58
N THR A 916 -21.52 23.90 43.09
CA THR A 916 -21.94 25.11 43.80
C THR A 916 -23.46 25.16 44.08
N THR A 917 -24.28 24.60 43.18
CA THR A 917 -25.74 24.48 43.32
C THR A 917 -26.16 23.25 44.16
N ARG A 918 -25.30 22.23 44.23
CA ARG A 918 -25.53 20.97 44.95
C ARG A 918 -24.31 20.63 45.80
N LYS A 919 -24.17 21.39 46.89
CA LYS A 919 -23.06 21.30 47.85
C LYS A 919 -23.18 20.02 48.67
N PRO A 920 -22.06 19.46 49.18
CA PRO A 920 -22.12 18.37 50.15
C PRO A 920 -22.78 18.85 51.44
N SER A 921 -23.48 17.95 52.15
CA SER A 921 -23.80 18.15 53.56
C SER A 921 -22.55 18.02 54.42
N ALA A 922 -22.61 18.43 55.68
CA ALA A 922 -21.49 18.28 56.60
C ALA A 922 -21.09 16.79 56.77
N GLY A 923 -22.07 15.88 56.81
CA GLY A 923 -21.85 14.44 56.88
C GLY A 923 -21.13 13.87 55.64
N ASP A 924 -21.44 14.38 54.44
CA ASP A 924 -20.81 13.93 53.19
C ASP A 924 -19.30 14.23 53.10
N VAL A 925 -18.80 15.17 53.92
CA VAL A 925 -17.38 15.53 54.03
C VAL A 925 -16.77 15.26 55.40
N GLY A 926 -17.48 14.56 56.29
CA GLY A 926 -17.01 14.27 57.65
C GLY A 926 -16.85 15.49 58.56
N ALA A 927 -17.50 16.61 58.23
CA ALA A 927 -17.51 17.82 59.05
C ALA A 927 -18.66 17.80 60.08
N TYR A 928 -18.45 18.47 61.22
CA TYR A 928 -19.52 18.73 62.18
C TYR A 928 -20.52 19.76 61.61
N THR A 929 -21.82 19.53 61.85
CA THR A 929 -22.85 20.53 61.60
C THR A 929 -22.70 21.73 62.55
N GLN A 930 -23.31 22.87 62.21
CA GLN A 930 -23.32 24.04 63.09
C GLN A 930 -23.93 23.75 64.47
N ALA A 931 -24.94 22.86 64.54
CA ALA A 931 -25.53 22.42 65.80
C ALA A 931 -24.55 21.59 66.66
N GLU A 932 -23.75 20.73 66.04
CA GLU A 932 -22.70 19.96 66.72
C GLU A 932 -21.54 20.85 67.18
N CYS A 933 -21.14 21.84 66.38
CA CYS A 933 -20.13 22.82 66.80
C CYS A 933 -20.62 23.65 68.00
N ASN A 934 -21.84 24.19 67.94
CA ASN A 934 -22.42 25.02 69.00
C ASN A 934 -22.65 24.27 70.32
N SER A 935 -22.77 22.94 70.28
CA SER A 935 -22.92 22.08 71.47
C SER A 935 -21.61 21.51 72.00
N ARG A 936 -20.53 21.48 71.19
CA ARG A 936 -19.22 20.91 71.58
C ARG A 936 -18.16 21.95 71.93
N PHE A 937 -18.27 23.20 71.45
CA PHE A 937 -17.24 24.23 71.63
C PHE A 937 -17.73 25.41 72.46
N ILE A 938 -16.79 26.10 73.12
CA ILE A 938 -17.04 27.33 73.86
C ILE A 938 -17.26 28.46 72.86
N THR A 939 -18.44 29.11 72.91
CA THR A 939 -18.82 30.21 72.00
C THR A 939 -18.63 31.60 72.61
N GLY A 940 -18.19 31.69 73.87
CA GLY A 940 -17.87 32.95 74.54
C GLY A 940 -17.37 32.76 75.97
N ILE A 941 -16.66 33.76 76.49
CA ILE A 941 -16.14 33.81 77.86
C ILE A 941 -16.55 35.14 78.51
N ARG A 942 -16.93 35.14 79.79
CA ARG A 942 -17.25 36.35 80.56
C ARG A 942 -16.87 36.21 82.03
N LEU A 943 -16.93 37.32 82.78
CA LEU A 943 -16.91 37.31 84.24
C LEU A 943 -18.35 37.31 84.78
N GLY A 944 -18.63 36.47 85.76
CA GLY A 944 -19.94 36.35 86.39
C GLY A 944 -20.23 37.40 87.47
N GLY A 945 -21.13 37.04 88.38
CA GLY A 945 -21.54 37.90 89.49
C GLY A 945 -20.37 38.28 90.41
N LEU A 946 -20.41 39.51 90.93
CA LEU A 946 -19.44 40.01 91.90
C LEU A 946 -19.62 39.29 93.23
N SER A 947 -18.51 38.84 93.82
CA SER A 947 -18.45 38.33 95.18
C SER A 947 -17.33 39.06 95.93
N SER A 948 -17.52 39.29 97.23
CA SER A 948 -16.66 40.12 98.06
C SER A 948 -16.44 39.44 99.41
N VAL A 949 -15.20 39.42 99.89
CA VAL A 949 -14.83 38.88 101.21
C VAL A 949 -13.94 39.88 101.93
N GLN A 950 -14.14 40.01 103.25
CA GLN A 950 -13.32 40.87 104.10
C GLN A 950 -11.91 40.28 104.26
N THR A 951 -10.92 41.12 104.01
CA THR A 951 -9.50 40.73 103.95
C THR A 951 -8.75 41.18 105.21
N TRP A 952 -9.01 42.40 105.71
CA TRP A 952 -8.46 42.84 106.99
C TRP A 952 -9.26 42.25 108.17
N ASN A 953 -8.54 41.60 109.10
CA ASN A 953 -9.10 40.91 110.28
C ASN A 953 -10.27 39.93 109.97
N GLY A 954 -10.28 39.39 108.75
CA GLY A 954 -11.25 38.43 108.22
C GLY A 954 -10.57 37.20 107.61
N PRO A 955 -11.33 36.25 107.04
CA PRO A 955 -10.76 35.01 106.49
C PRO A 955 -9.93 35.21 105.21
N GLY A 956 -10.00 36.38 104.57
CA GLY A 956 -9.37 36.64 103.28
C GLY A 956 -10.01 35.85 102.14
N TRP A 957 -9.43 35.95 100.94
CA TRP A 957 -9.88 35.18 99.79
C TRP A 957 -9.06 33.88 99.68
N SER A 958 -9.69 32.72 99.91
CA SER A 958 -9.04 31.42 99.70
C SER A 958 -8.95 31.10 98.20
N ASP A 959 -7.88 30.41 97.80
CA ASP A 959 -7.71 29.94 96.42
C ASP A 959 -8.90 29.09 95.99
N ARG A 960 -9.67 29.61 95.04
CA ARG A 960 -10.90 28.99 94.53
C ARG A 960 -10.82 28.90 93.01
N SER A 961 -10.65 27.67 92.52
CA SER A 961 -10.56 27.39 91.08
C SER A 961 -11.72 28.04 90.31
N GLY A 962 -11.40 28.64 89.16
CA GLY A 962 -12.36 29.32 88.30
C GLY A 962 -12.79 30.71 88.74
N TYR A 963 -12.25 31.27 89.83
CA TYR A 963 -12.47 32.67 90.22
C TYR A 963 -11.22 33.51 89.96
N VAL A 964 -11.42 34.75 89.52
CA VAL A 964 -10.36 35.76 89.36
C VAL A 964 -10.65 36.95 90.27
N VAL A 965 -9.63 37.44 90.97
CA VAL A 965 -9.72 38.67 91.77
C VAL A 965 -9.83 39.85 90.79
N THR A 966 -10.90 40.64 90.93
CA THR A 966 -11.22 41.77 90.05
C THR A 966 -11.08 43.13 90.72
N GLY A 967 -10.76 43.18 92.01
CA GLY A 967 -10.49 44.42 92.72
C GLY A 967 -10.12 44.22 94.18
N SER A 968 -9.37 45.18 94.71
CA SER A 968 -9.10 45.34 96.14
C SER A 968 -9.69 46.68 96.56
N VAL A 969 -10.46 46.70 97.65
CA VAL A 969 -11.11 47.90 98.17
C VAL A 969 -10.53 48.21 99.53
N ASN A 970 -9.99 49.42 99.66
CA ASN A 970 -9.73 50.08 100.94
C ASN A 970 -10.62 51.33 100.99
N GLY A 971 -11.57 51.34 101.93
CA GLY A 971 -12.48 52.46 102.17
C GLY A 971 -11.96 53.46 103.20
N ASN A 972 -11.03 53.05 104.06
CA ASN A 972 -10.50 53.86 105.17
C ASN A 972 -9.21 54.66 104.78
N ARG A 973 -8.53 54.25 103.70
CA ARG A 973 -7.28 54.77 103.12
C ARG A 973 -5.99 54.60 103.94
N ASP A 974 -5.93 53.60 104.80
CA ASP A 974 -4.70 53.11 105.43
C ASP A 974 -3.82 52.28 104.46
N GLU A 975 -2.84 51.56 105.00
CA GLU A 975 -1.92 50.70 104.23
C GLU A 975 -2.47 49.29 103.96
N LEU A 976 -3.69 48.99 104.40
CA LEU A 976 -4.27 47.65 104.46
C LEU A 976 -5.45 47.51 103.48
N ILE A 977 -5.86 46.28 103.15
CA ILE A 977 -6.99 46.04 102.24
C ILE A 977 -8.19 45.57 103.06
N ASP A 978 -9.26 46.39 103.11
CA ASP A 978 -10.49 46.04 103.83
C ASP A 978 -11.18 44.82 103.18
N ILE A 979 -11.38 44.84 101.86
CA ILE A 979 -12.19 43.85 101.11
C ILE A 979 -11.51 43.46 99.79
N THR A 980 -11.44 42.15 99.52
CA THR A 980 -11.09 41.62 98.20
C THR A 980 -12.34 41.22 97.43
N GLN A 981 -12.41 41.61 96.16
CA GLN A 981 -13.50 41.31 95.24
C GLN A 981 -13.04 40.34 94.14
N ALA A 982 -13.85 39.32 93.86
CA ALA A 982 -13.59 38.37 92.79
C ALA A 982 -14.86 37.98 92.02
N ARG A 983 -14.68 37.44 90.82
CA ARG A 983 -15.75 36.95 89.94
C ARG A 983 -15.41 35.57 89.38
N PRO A 984 -16.39 34.67 89.21
CA PRO A 984 -16.16 33.44 88.48
C PRO A 984 -15.94 33.75 87.00
N ILE A 985 -14.96 33.10 86.38
CA ILE A 985 -14.87 33.00 84.93
C ILE A 985 -16.01 32.08 84.47
N GLN A 986 -16.73 32.47 83.42
CA GLN A 986 -17.80 31.68 82.85
C GLN A 986 -17.57 31.44 81.36
N TYR A 987 -17.88 30.24 80.88
CA TYR A 987 -17.88 29.89 79.46
C TYR A 987 -19.29 29.58 78.96
N CYS A 988 -19.58 29.96 77.71
CA CYS A 988 -20.85 29.69 77.04
C CYS A 988 -20.73 28.43 76.16
N ILE A 989 -21.60 27.45 76.38
CA ILE A 989 -21.75 26.27 75.51
C ILE A 989 -23.25 26.09 75.26
N ASN A 990 -23.65 25.88 74.00
CA ASN A 990 -25.06 25.77 73.59
C ASN A 990 -25.98 26.89 74.17
N GLY A 991 -25.49 28.13 74.18
CA GLY A 991 -26.20 29.30 74.72
C GLY A 991 -26.32 29.37 76.25
N THR A 992 -25.82 28.36 76.98
CA THR A 992 -25.86 28.29 78.44
C THR A 992 -24.50 28.66 79.03
N TRP A 993 -24.51 29.49 80.07
CA TRP A 993 -23.29 29.93 80.77
C TRP A 993 -22.99 29.04 81.98
N TYR A 994 -21.80 28.45 81.99
CA TYR A 994 -21.29 27.60 83.05
C TYR A 994 -20.13 28.31 83.77
N ASN A 995 -20.01 28.14 85.08
CA ASN A 995 -18.81 28.56 85.80
C ASN A 995 -17.64 27.65 85.43
N ALA A 996 -16.47 28.24 85.22
CA ALA A 996 -15.22 27.50 85.29
C ALA A 996 -15.07 26.89 86.68
N GLY A 997 -14.72 25.61 86.73
CA GLY A 997 -14.27 24.90 87.92
C GLY A 997 -13.10 24.01 87.54
N SER A 998 -12.34 23.53 88.51
CA SER A 998 -11.43 22.41 88.28
C SER A 998 -12.25 21.15 88.01
N ILE A 999 -11.77 20.33 87.08
CA ILE A 999 -12.04 18.90 87.04
C ILE A 999 -11.28 18.24 88.19
#